data_AF-A0A3D2V1P5-F1
#
_entry.id   AF-A0A3D2V1P5-F1
#
_cell.length_a   1.000
_cell.length_b   1.000
_cell.length_c   1.000
_cell.angle_alpha   90.00
_cell.angle_beta   90.00
_cell.angle_gamma   90.00
#
_symmetry.space_group_name_H-M   'P 1'
#
loop_
_entity.id
_entity.type
_entity.pdbx_description
1 polymer ?
#
loop_
_entity_poly.entity_id
_entity_poly.type
_entity_poly.pdbx_seq_one_letter_code
_entity_poly.pdbx_strand_id
1 'polypeptide(L)'
;MQRFFTALLLTAVIFLATSNYALARKPRTVFNDDAQFLFEMENVEDPIGFVKAWLDREMKAIPFSTFVFLAATPDVCTYEAKVGEVYADRRLPGGAIGWAPGIRSLRAAGTDALKLVTEHMKAHGKEVLAAIRLSDTHHVNLNPNDPLVPQFAIDNPHFVIKQPDGRENETALDYSYPEVRAHRLAIMREIVENYDVDGLELNFVRWAKHFPRHQGREKAPIMTDFMQSVRSMLDEVAESKGRKRPFTLGIRVPESIDTCWLAGVDIETWVNNDWISYIVVSTWNNTDPQMGLAEFTRFAKPNKVDLIVVMGNMMGSLNTGPPFILDRPVAMSADHAKSYLGMLLTPSEARGAAANFYTWGADSISFWNVGVHFGKLATGTTEQIERMRQWTHAVSSKRQVFDGTRTYRYLPMGKGMSTRAPPFRNYPWYDEGHSPLGHKNGPIIQFTAESENERQAFPFLMADGRKGQKLDGLMTFWVYNLESPDQLKIDVNRTRIDPEHISSAKSGLRRGGIDGYRFEISLARCPAFSGNNELGLTLISSNQADAVPYMEELEVVVENSPRKISKADDNIKIMIAVDTEGPTGVNEYWARNLKDGDPKIEYYRSLLTNDVNATIEGCFQGGANEVYLRDDGFRDRNVILDDLDPRVKLVSGHDFLLQGLDNTFDGVILVGLHAMEGTNQAVLPHTWSSSRRRQYWFNGQPAGEIAAYAVAASHQHSVPIIMVTGCNGTCSEATELLGRKLTTVEVKSMSKDGAITLYPTEITFPRIVAGAKHAVQQLEEMKPYPVEFPLHVRLELKDKETTDGYIQWRKENKPAWPGRRAGDNAIEAELLDILHLIL
;
A
#
# COMPACT_ATOMS: atom_id res chain seq x y z
N MET A 1 -40.58 43.83 -21.00
CA MET A 1 -39.31 43.55 -20.28
C MET A 1 -39.52 42.68 -19.03
N GLN A 2 -40.47 41.72 -19.06
CA GLN A 2 -40.87 40.95 -17.86
C GLN A 2 -41.04 39.44 -18.15
N ARG A 3 -40.75 38.99 -19.38
CA ARG A 3 -40.75 37.57 -19.79
C ARG A 3 -39.35 36.98 -20.01
N PHE A 4 -38.31 37.81 -19.99
CA PHE A 4 -36.91 37.37 -20.09
C PHE A 4 -36.25 37.08 -18.73
N PHE A 5 -36.78 37.63 -17.63
CA PHE A 5 -36.23 37.41 -16.29
C PHE A 5 -36.69 36.09 -15.64
N THR A 6 -37.85 35.56 -16.02
CA THR A 6 -38.40 34.32 -15.46
C THR A 6 -37.74 33.06 -16.02
N ALA A 7 -37.22 33.11 -17.25
CA ALA A 7 -36.50 32.00 -17.88
C ALA A 7 -35.06 31.85 -17.34
N LEU A 8 -34.42 32.95 -16.94
CA LEU A 8 -33.08 32.92 -16.32
C LEU A 8 -33.11 32.41 -14.86
N LEU A 9 -34.17 32.70 -14.11
CA LEU A 9 -34.30 32.18 -12.74
C LEU A 9 -34.61 30.68 -12.70
N LEU A 10 -35.39 30.13 -13.65
CA LEU A 10 -35.63 28.67 -13.70
C LEU A 10 -34.40 27.88 -14.14
N THR A 11 -33.56 28.44 -15.02
CA THR A 11 -32.28 27.80 -15.40
C THR A 11 -31.24 27.91 -14.29
N ALA A 12 -31.21 29.00 -13.53
CA ALA A 12 -30.35 29.14 -12.35
C ALA A 12 -30.76 28.22 -11.19
N VAL A 13 -32.06 28.00 -10.95
CA VAL A 13 -32.54 27.10 -9.89
C VAL A 13 -32.38 25.61 -10.25
N ILE A 14 -32.37 25.25 -11.54
CA ILE A 14 -32.03 23.89 -11.98
C ILE A 14 -30.50 23.65 -11.96
N PHE A 15 -29.68 24.68 -12.18
CA PHE A 15 -28.23 24.60 -12.01
C PHE A 15 -27.77 24.63 -10.53
N LEU A 16 -28.53 25.27 -9.64
CA LEU A 16 -28.22 25.33 -8.20
C LEU A 16 -28.70 24.10 -7.41
N ALA A 17 -29.55 23.25 -8.00
CA ALA A 17 -29.95 21.96 -7.41
C ALA A 17 -29.03 20.78 -7.81
N THR A 18 -28.03 21.01 -8.66
CA THR A 18 -27.01 20.01 -9.03
C THR A 18 -25.62 20.29 -8.49
N SER A 19 -25.43 21.38 -7.71
CA SER A 19 -24.23 21.57 -6.89
C SER A 19 -24.43 21.04 -5.45
N ASN A 20 -25.15 19.91 -5.32
CA ASN A 20 -24.77 18.98 -4.27
C ASN A 20 -23.30 18.70 -4.53
N TYR A 21 -22.43 19.01 -3.56
CA TYR A 21 -21.07 18.51 -3.49
C TYR A 21 -21.10 17.09 -4.04
N ALA A 22 -20.61 16.90 -5.27
CA ALA A 22 -20.33 15.58 -5.77
C ALA A 22 -19.17 15.12 -4.90
N LEU A 23 -19.50 14.50 -3.76
CA LEU A 23 -18.55 13.79 -2.94
C LEU A 23 -17.71 12.99 -3.91
N ALA A 24 -16.43 13.33 -4.00
CA ALA A 24 -15.52 12.68 -4.93
C ALA A 24 -15.69 11.17 -4.73
N ARG A 25 -16.17 10.48 -5.76
CA ARG A 25 -16.41 9.04 -5.71
C ARG A 25 -15.08 8.40 -5.34
N LYS A 26 -15.00 7.77 -4.16
CA LYS A 26 -13.78 7.04 -3.79
C LYS A 26 -13.61 5.88 -4.77
N PRO A 27 -12.47 5.78 -5.46
CA PRO A 27 -12.24 4.70 -6.41
C PRO A 27 -12.21 3.35 -5.68
N ARG A 28 -12.71 2.32 -6.34
CA ARG A 28 -12.73 0.96 -5.77
C ARG A 28 -11.32 0.45 -5.58
N THR A 29 -10.99 -0.09 -4.42
CA THR A 29 -9.80 -0.95 -4.25
C THR A 29 -10.29 -2.39 -4.15
N VAL A 30 -9.82 -3.24 -5.06
CA VAL A 30 -10.37 -4.58 -5.26
C VAL A 30 -9.49 -5.61 -4.57
N PHE A 31 -10.10 -6.54 -3.83
CA PHE A 31 -9.44 -7.76 -3.38
C PHE A 31 -10.10 -8.96 -4.08
N ASN A 32 -9.33 -9.67 -4.91
CA ASN A 32 -9.79 -10.84 -5.64
C ASN A 32 -9.39 -12.11 -4.90
N ASP A 33 -10.39 -12.89 -4.47
CA ASP A 33 -10.24 -14.16 -3.77
C ASP A 33 -10.61 -15.35 -4.67
N ASP A 34 -9.71 -16.35 -4.70
CA ASP A 34 -9.85 -17.58 -5.49
C ASP A 34 -10.61 -18.68 -4.72
N ALA A 35 -11.51 -18.28 -3.80
CA ALA A 35 -12.19 -19.15 -2.86
C ALA A 35 -11.22 -19.95 -1.96
N GLN A 36 -10.17 -19.25 -1.49
CA GLN A 36 -9.02 -19.89 -0.84
C GLN A 36 -9.39 -20.61 0.46
N PHE A 37 -10.28 -20.04 1.26
CA PHE A 37 -10.68 -20.62 2.53
C PHE A 37 -11.30 -22.02 2.37
N LEU A 38 -11.93 -22.32 1.23
CA LEU A 38 -12.52 -23.64 0.98
C LEU A 38 -11.47 -24.76 0.95
N PHE A 39 -10.24 -24.44 0.50
CA PHE A 39 -9.13 -25.38 0.55
C PHE A 39 -8.60 -25.62 1.97
N GLU A 40 -8.82 -24.67 2.89
CA GLU A 40 -8.32 -24.74 4.28
C GLU A 40 -9.32 -25.43 5.23
N MET A 41 -10.53 -25.72 4.74
CA MET A 41 -11.65 -26.23 5.52
C MET A 41 -11.72 -27.76 5.56
N GLU A 42 -10.67 -28.38 6.08
CA GLU A 42 -10.68 -29.81 6.41
C GLU A 42 -10.90 -30.01 7.92
N ASN A 43 -11.85 -30.88 8.29
CA ASN A 43 -12.15 -31.25 9.68
C ASN A 43 -12.43 -30.05 10.61
N VAL A 44 -13.12 -29.03 10.10
CA VAL A 44 -13.50 -27.82 10.87
C VAL A 44 -14.84 -28.05 11.59
N GLU A 45 -14.85 -27.94 12.92
CA GLU A 45 -16.07 -28.13 13.73
C GLU A 45 -17.10 -27.00 13.54
N ASP A 46 -16.65 -25.75 13.48
CA ASP A 46 -17.49 -24.57 13.20
C ASP A 46 -17.12 -23.95 11.84
N PRO A 47 -17.69 -24.45 10.73
CA PRO A 47 -17.35 -23.96 9.40
C PRO A 47 -17.77 -22.49 9.19
N ILE A 48 -18.85 -22.03 9.82
CA ILE A 48 -19.33 -20.65 9.68
C ILE A 48 -18.38 -19.69 10.40
N GLY A 49 -18.03 -19.99 11.66
CA GLY A 49 -17.08 -19.20 12.44
C GLY A 49 -15.71 -19.15 11.79
N PHE A 50 -15.24 -20.25 11.21
CA PHE A 50 -13.97 -20.29 10.47
C PHE A 50 -13.95 -19.31 9.30
N VAL A 51 -14.97 -19.34 8.41
CA VAL A 51 -15.03 -18.45 7.25
C VAL A 51 -15.08 -16.99 7.69
N LYS A 52 -15.90 -16.65 8.69
CA LYS A 52 -15.97 -15.28 9.21
C LYS A 52 -14.63 -14.79 9.75
N ALA A 53 -13.95 -15.61 10.57
CA ALA A 53 -12.64 -15.28 11.10
C ALA A 53 -11.58 -15.12 10.00
N TRP A 54 -11.64 -15.96 8.95
CA TRP A 54 -10.77 -15.85 7.79
C TRP A 54 -11.00 -14.51 7.06
N LEU A 55 -12.25 -14.15 6.80
CA LEU A 55 -12.63 -12.89 6.16
C LEU A 55 -12.23 -11.66 7.00
N ASP A 56 -12.41 -11.70 8.32
CA ASP A 56 -12.00 -10.64 9.24
C ASP A 56 -10.48 -10.42 9.22
N ARG A 57 -9.72 -11.52 9.13
CA ARG A 57 -8.26 -11.45 8.99
C ARG A 57 -7.87 -10.73 7.70
N GLU A 58 -8.47 -11.08 6.55
CA GLU A 58 -8.17 -10.43 5.28
C GLU A 58 -8.51 -8.93 5.31
N MET A 59 -9.69 -8.56 5.85
CA MET A 59 -10.09 -7.17 6.00
C MET A 59 -9.15 -6.36 6.89
N LYS A 60 -8.55 -6.98 7.92
CA LYS A 60 -7.54 -6.36 8.78
C LYS A 60 -6.17 -6.29 8.11
N ALA A 61 -5.87 -7.19 7.18
CA ALA A 61 -4.57 -7.28 6.53
C ALA A 61 -4.44 -6.34 5.33
N ILE A 62 -5.53 -6.11 4.59
CA ILE A 62 -5.49 -5.44 3.29
C ILE A 62 -6.56 -4.33 3.22
N PRO A 63 -6.18 -3.09 2.84
CA PRO A 63 -7.15 -2.02 2.68
C PRO A 63 -7.87 -2.13 1.33
N PHE A 64 -9.07 -2.73 1.33
CA PHE A 64 -9.94 -2.80 0.13
C PHE A 64 -11.36 -2.33 0.40
N SER A 65 -12.07 -1.92 -0.65
CA SER A 65 -13.49 -1.53 -0.61
C SER A 65 -14.42 -2.56 -1.25
N THR A 66 -13.89 -3.33 -2.20
CA THR A 66 -14.65 -4.29 -3.01
C THR A 66 -14.01 -5.67 -2.90
N PHE A 67 -14.78 -6.65 -2.43
CA PHE A 67 -14.37 -8.05 -2.34
C PHE A 67 -14.94 -8.81 -3.55
N VAL A 68 -14.07 -9.41 -4.33
CA VAL A 68 -14.42 -10.17 -5.53
C VAL A 68 -14.18 -11.64 -5.23
N PHE A 69 -15.25 -12.40 -5.03
CA PHE A 69 -15.19 -13.80 -4.63
C PHE A 69 -15.40 -14.73 -5.82
N LEU A 70 -14.48 -15.67 -6.05
CA LEU A 70 -14.59 -16.64 -7.14
C LEU A 70 -15.82 -17.53 -6.98
N ALA A 71 -16.86 -17.25 -7.76
CA ALA A 71 -18.11 -18.02 -7.77
C ALA A 71 -18.06 -19.17 -8.78
N ALA A 72 -17.39 -18.99 -9.94
CA ALA A 72 -17.33 -20.01 -10.98
C ALA A 72 -16.03 -20.00 -11.80
N THR A 73 -15.52 -21.21 -12.09
CA THR A 73 -14.50 -21.47 -13.11
C THR A 73 -15.14 -22.19 -14.30
N PRO A 74 -15.28 -21.47 -15.40
CA PRO A 74 -16.54 -20.90 -15.90
C PRO A 74 -17.85 -21.69 -15.68
N ASP A 75 -17.82 -23.02 -15.59
CA ASP A 75 -19.00 -23.88 -15.33
C ASP A 75 -18.98 -24.50 -13.94
N VAL A 76 -17.78 -24.67 -13.35
CA VAL A 76 -17.58 -25.31 -12.05
C VAL A 76 -17.73 -24.25 -10.96
N CYS A 77 -18.76 -24.38 -10.15
CA CYS A 77 -19.17 -23.40 -9.15
C CYS A 77 -18.68 -23.76 -7.74
N THR A 78 -18.36 -22.72 -6.97
CA THR A 78 -18.00 -22.79 -5.54
C THR A 78 -19.20 -22.53 -4.60
N TYR A 79 -20.39 -22.30 -5.18
CA TYR A 79 -21.67 -22.10 -4.52
C TYR A 79 -22.65 -23.21 -4.91
N GLU A 80 -23.82 -23.27 -4.26
CA GLU A 80 -24.88 -24.25 -4.55
C GLU A 80 -25.64 -23.89 -5.85
N ALA A 81 -25.06 -24.29 -6.98
CA ALA A 81 -25.56 -24.04 -8.33
C ALA A 81 -26.58 -25.10 -8.78
N LYS A 82 -27.51 -24.69 -9.65
CA LYS A 82 -28.42 -25.58 -10.40
C LYS A 82 -28.13 -25.57 -11.90
N VAL A 83 -27.68 -24.44 -12.44
CA VAL A 83 -27.26 -24.30 -13.84
C VAL A 83 -25.83 -24.80 -14.04
N GLY A 84 -24.91 -24.30 -13.22
CA GLY A 84 -23.51 -24.74 -13.20
C GLY A 84 -23.32 -26.04 -12.42
N GLU A 85 -22.10 -26.58 -12.46
CA GLU A 85 -21.73 -27.80 -11.75
C GLU A 85 -21.09 -27.44 -10.40
N VAL A 86 -21.65 -27.92 -9.28
CA VAL A 86 -21.03 -27.71 -7.97
C VAL A 86 -19.77 -28.57 -7.83
N TYR A 87 -18.62 -27.95 -7.60
CA TYR A 87 -17.31 -28.63 -7.52
C TYR A 87 -17.32 -29.86 -6.60
N ALA A 88 -18.04 -29.76 -5.46
CA ALA A 88 -18.04 -30.78 -4.43
C ALA A 88 -18.87 -32.04 -4.74
N ASP A 89 -19.74 -32.00 -5.76
CA ASP A 89 -20.62 -33.11 -6.12
C ASP A 89 -19.95 -34.09 -7.10
N ARG A 90 -18.75 -33.76 -7.58
CA ARG A 90 -17.92 -34.66 -8.36
C ARG A 90 -17.47 -35.89 -7.56
N ARG A 91 -17.59 -37.05 -8.21
CA ARG A 91 -17.06 -38.32 -7.71
C ARG A 91 -15.70 -38.60 -8.35
N LEU A 92 -14.64 -38.21 -7.66
CA LEU A 92 -13.27 -38.37 -8.15
C LEU A 92 -12.62 -39.64 -7.59
N PRO A 93 -11.75 -40.32 -8.38
CA PRO A 93 -10.87 -41.35 -7.85
C PRO A 93 -9.92 -40.75 -6.78
N GLY A 94 -9.97 -41.25 -5.55
CA GLY A 94 -9.10 -40.78 -4.45
C GLY A 94 -9.76 -39.91 -3.37
N GLY A 95 -11.05 -39.56 -3.52
CA GLY A 95 -11.82 -38.84 -2.50
C GLY A 95 -12.00 -37.34 -2.77
N ALA A 96 -12.48 -36.60 -1.77
CA ALA A 96 -12.75 -35.17 -1.87
C ALA A 96 -11.49 -34.34 -1.66
N ILE A 97 -11.01 -33.67 -2.71
CA ILE A 97 -9.83 -32.79 -2.70
C ILE A 97 -10.23 -31.35 -3.05
N GLY A 98 -9.34 -30.38 -2.85
CA GLY A 98 -9.55 -28.99 -3.26
C GLY A 98 -10.66 -28.30 -2.47
N TRP A 99 -11.62 -27.68 -3.17
CA TRP A 99 -12.75 -26.98 -2.54
C TRP A 99 -13.82 -27.89 -1.92
N ALA A 100 -13.81 -29.20 -2.25
CA ALA A 100 -14.91 -30.10 -1.91
C ALA A 100 -15.17 -30.22 -0.39
N PRO A 101 -14.15 -30.34 0.50
CA PRO A 101 -14.37 -30.39 1.95
C PRO A 101 -15.06 -29.13 2.51
N GLY A 102 -14.61 -27.95 2.08
CA GLY A 102 -15.19 -26.67 2.50
C GLY A 102 -16.64 -26.49 2.07
N ILE A 103 -16.94 -26.79 0.80
CA ILE A 103 -18.31 -26.69 0.26
C ILE A 103 -19.24 -27.64 1.01
N ARG A 104 -18.86 -28.91 1.19
CA ARG A 104 -19.69 -29.89 1.91
C ARG A 104 -19.92 -29.50 3.38
N SER A 105 -18.90 -28.94 4.03
CA SER A 105 -19.01 -28.47 5.42
C SER A 105 -20.00 -27.32 5.55
N LEU A 106 -19.95 -26.34 4.64
CA LEU A 106 -20.89 -25.22 4.63
C LEU A 106 -22.32 -25.68 4.32
N ARG A 107 -22.47 -26.58 3.34
CA ARG A 107 -23.76 -27.21 2.99
C ARG A 107 -24.37 -27.93 4.19
N ALA A 108 -23.57 -28.70 4.93
CA ALA A 108 -24.02 -29.38 6.15
C ALA A 108 -24.45 -28.40 7.25
N ALA A 109 -23.85 -27.21 7.29
CA ALA A 109 -24.24 -26.10 8.16
C ALA A 109 -25.43 -25.28 7.63
N GLY A 110 -26.05 -25.67 6.51
CA GLY A 110 -27.24 -25.02 5.95
C GLY A 110 -26.96 -23.70 5.21
N THR A 111 -25.73 -23.50 4.72
CA THR A 111 -25.33 -22.33 3.94
C THR A 111 -24.40 -22.70 2.78
N ASP A 112 -23.95 -21.71 2.02
CA ASP A 112 -22.91 -21.87 1.00
C ASP A 112 -21.90 -20.72 1.07
N ALA A 113 -20.79 -20.87 0.35
CA ALA A 113 -19.67 -19.95 0.37
C ALA A 113 -20.04 -18.54 -0.10
N LEU A 114 -20.74 -18.41 -1.23
CA LEU A 114 -21.09 -17.12 -1.82
C LEU A 114 -22.08 -16.37 -0.93
N LYS A 115 -23.08 -17.06 -0.37
CA LYS A 115 -24.03 -16.48 0.59
C LYS A 115 -23.31 -15.95 1.83
N LEU A 116 -22.49 -16.79 2.47
CA LEU A 116 -21.81 -16.43 3.71
C LEU A 116 -20.82 -15.29 3.53
N VAL A 117 -20.03 -15.31 2.45
CA VAL A 117 -19.10 -14.21 2.09
C VAL A 117 -19.87 -12.92 1.87
N THR A 118 -20.97 -12.97 1.11
CA THR A 118 -21.79 -11.79 0.79
C THR A 118 -22.35 -11.15 2.05
N GLU A 119 -23.01 -11.94 2.90
CA GLU A 119 -23.61 -11.45 4.14
C GLU A 119 -22.55 -10.83 5.08
N HIS A 120 -21.42 -11.52 5.27
CA HIS A 120 -20.38 -11.08 6.21
C HIS A 120 -19.65 -9.84 5.73
N MET A 121 -19.24 -9.77 4.46
CA MET A 121 -18.51 -8.63 3.90
C MET A 121 -19.39 -7.38 3.81
N LYS A 122 -20.66 -7.53 3.40
CA LYS A 122 -21.61 -6.40 3.36
C LYS A 122 -21.92 -5.85 4.74
N ALA A 123 -22.00 -6.70 5.77
CA ALA A 123 -22.13 -6.25 7.16
C ALA A 123 -20.96 -5.36 7.62
N HIS A 124 -19.79 -5.48 6.98
CA HIS A 124 -18.61 -4.65 7.21
C HIS A 124 -18.46 -3.49 6.19
N GLY A 125 -19.52 -3.19 5.45
CA GLY A 125 -19.56 -2.07 4.50
C GLY A 125 -18.72 -2.29 3.25
N LYS A 126 -18.41 -3.53 2.88
CA LYS A 126 -17.71 -3.87 1.63
C LYS A 126 -18.71 -4.15 0.51
N GLU A 127 -18.38 -3.72 -0.70
CA GLU A 127 -19.06 -4.18 -1.92
C GLU A 127 -18.63 -5.62 -2.21
N VAL A 128 -19.57 -6.49 -2.59
CA VAL A 128 -19.28 -7.90 -2.92
C VAL A 128 -19.69 -8.21 -4.34
N LEU A 129 -18.74 -8.68 -5.15
CA LEU A 129 -18.97 -9.10 -6.52
C LEU A 129 -18.67 -10.59 -6.68
N ALA A 130 -19.54 -11.31 -7.38
CA ALA A 130 -19.26 -12.68 -7.78
C ALA A 130 -18.32 -12.67 -8.99
N ALA A 131 -17.17 -13.32 -8.87
CA ALA A 131 -16.19 -13.44 -9.93
C ALA A 131 -16.48 -14.67 -10.80
N ILE A 132 -16.43 -14.49 -12.11
CA ILE A 132 -16.53 -15.57 -13.10
C ILE A 132 -15.29 -15.55 -13.98
N ARG A 133 -14.54 -16.65 -14.00
CA ARG A 133 -13.46 -16.85 -14.98
C ARG A 133 -14.08 -17.32 -16.28
N LEU A 134 -13.89 -16.60 -17.38
CA LEU A 134 -14.62 -16.93 -18.62
C LEU A 134 -14.02 -18.12 -19.38
N SER A 135 -12.77 -18.49 -19.13
CA SER A 135 -12.10 -19.57 -19.86
C SER A 135 -11.00 -20.23 -19.03
N ASP A 136 -11.38 -20.81 -17.88
CA ASP A 136 -10.43 -21.50 -17.02
C ASP A 136 -9.92 -22.80 -17.66
N THR A 137 -8.60 -22.92 -17.82
CA THR A 137 -7.92 -24.06 -18.46
C THR A 137 -6.72 -24.53 -17.64
N HIS A 138 -6.86 -24.61 -16.31
CA HIS A 138 -5.82 -25.22 -15.46
C HIS A 138 -5.50 -26.66 -15.85
N HIS A 139 -6.49 -27.37 -16.40
CA HIS A 139 -6.36 -28.70 -17.00
C HIS A 139 -5.83 -28.61 -18.45
N VAL A 140 -5.08 -29.62 -18.87
CA VAL A 140 -4.44 -29.68 -20.22
C VAL A 140 -5.15 -30.62 -21.20
N ASN A 141 -6.21 -31.28 -20.76
CA ASN A 141 -7.08 -32.14 -21.55
C ASN A 141 -8.45 -32.26 -20.87
N LEU A 142 -9.44 -32.82 -21.56
CA LEU A 142 -10.79 -33.06 -21.02
C LEU A 142 -10.86 -34.36 -20.19
N ASN A 143 -9.94 -34.56 -19.24
CA ASN A 143 -9.94 -35.74 -18.37
C ASN A 143 -11.12 -35.67 -17.37
N PRO A 144 -12.05 -36.63 -17.37
CA PRO A 144 -13.20 -36.62 -16.45
C PRO A 144 -12.82 -36.81 -14.98
N ASN A 145 -11.59 -37.25 -14.69
CA ASN A 145 -11.09 -37.41 -13.32
C ASN A 145 -10.41 -36.14 -12.77
N ASP A 146 -10.30 -35.08 -13.56
CA ASP A 146 -9.80 -33.78 -13.09
C ASP A 146 -10.99 -32.93 -12.61
N PRO A 147 -11.03 -32.51 -11.33
CA PRO A 147 -12.15 -31.75 -10.79
C PRO A 147 -12.40 -30.39 -11.45
N LEU A 148 -11.41 -29.83 -12.15
CA LEU A 148 -11.51 -28.53 -12.81
C LEU A 148 -11.95 -28.62 -14.28
N VAL A 149 -12.11 -29.82 -14.84
CA VAL A 149 -12.60 -30.02 -16.23
C VAL A 149 -14.13 -30.03 -16.22
N PRO A 150 -14.85 -29.00 -16.66
CA PRO A 150 -16.31 -28.93 -16.50
C PRO A 150 -17.06 -30.03 -17.26
N GLN A 151 -18.15 -30.57 -16.69
CA GLN A 151 -18.96 -31.62 -17.34
C GLN A 151 -19.52 -31.15 -18.68
N PHE A 152 -19.89 -29.87 -18.78
CA PHE A 152 -20.34 -29.26 -20.02
C PHE A 152 -19.32 -29.40 -21.16
N ALA A 153 -18.01 -29.28 -20.88
CA ALA A 153 -16.97 -29.47 -21.89
C ALA A 153 -16.76 -30.94 -22.23
N ILE A 154 -16.88 -31.86 -21.25
CA ILE A 154 -16.79 -33.31 -21.47
C ILE A 154 -17.91 -33.80 -22.39
N ASP A 155 -19.13 -33.32 -22.18
CA ASP A 155 -20.30 -33.70 -22.97
C ASP A 155 -20.31 -33.04 -24.36
N ASN A 156 -19.63 -31.89 -24.49
CA ASN A 156 -19.60 -31.09 -25.72
C ASN A 156 -18.17 -30.79 -26.20
N PRO A 157 -17.34 -31.82 -26.48
CA PRO A 157 -15.94 -31.60 -26.88
C PRO A 157 -15.82 -30.88 -28.23
N HIS A 158 -16.88 -30.86 -29.04
CA HIS A 158 -16.95 -30.14 -30.31
C HIS A 158 -16.97 -28.61 -30.14
N PHE A 159 -17.27 -28.10 -28.94
CA PHE A 159 -17.18 -26.68 -28.61
C PHE A 159 -15.78 -26.22 -28.23
N VAL A 160 -14.82 -27.12 -28.02
CA VAL A 160 -13.43 -26.74 -27.71
C VAL A 160 -12.80 -25.99 -28.88
N ILE A 161 -12.08 -24.92 -28.57
CA ILE A 161 -11.33 -24.12 -29.54
C ILE A 161 -10.36 -25.01 -30.32
N LYS A 162 -10.41 -24.93 -31.65
CA LYS A 162 -9.45 -25.58 -32.54
C LYS A 162 -8.38 -24.58 -32.94
N GLN A 163 -7.15 -24.82 -32.53
CA GLN A 163 -6.03 -23.96 -32.88
C GLN A 163 -5.49 -24.30 -34.28
N PRO A 164 -5.04 -23.30 -35.06
CA PRO A 164 -4.59 -23.51 -36.43
C PRO A 164 -3.25 -24.28 -36.51
N ASP A 165 -2.50 -24.31 -35.42
CA ASP A 165 -1.23 -25.02 -35.29
C ASP A 165 -1.38 -26.52 -34.99
N GLY A 166 -2.62 -27.03 -34.96
CA GLY A 166 -2.93 -28.44 -34.78
C GLY A 166 -2.70 -28.98 -33.37
N ARG A 167 -2.44 -28.11 -32.37
CA ARG A 167 -2.29 -28.56 -30.98
C ARG A 167 -3.60 -29.16 -30.45
N GLU A 168 -3.51 -30.26 -29.72
CA GLU A 168 -4.68 -31.00 -29.18
C GLU A 168 -4.89 -30.81 -27.67
N ASN A 169 -4.00 -30.08 -26.99
CA ASN A 169 -4.10 -29.80 -25.55
C ASN A 169 -4.98 -28.58 -25.22
N GLU A 170 -5.74 -28.08 -26.19
CA GLU A 170 -6.71 -27.00 -25.97
C GLU A 170 -7.95 -27.52 -25.24
N THR A 171 -8.46 -26.74 -24.30
CA THR A 171 -9.63 -27.11 -23.49
C THR A 171 -10.58 -25.95 -23.26
N ALA A 172 -10.20 -24.73 -23.68
CA ALA A 172 -11.09 -23.57 -23.67
C ALA A 172 -12.22 -23.74 -24.69
N LEU A 173 -13.43 -23.33 -24.32
CA LEU A 173 -14.60 -23.37 -25.20
C LEU A 173 -14.64 -22.16 -26.13
N ASP A 174 -15.09 -22.37 -27.37
CA ASP A 174 -15.23 -21.35 -28.40
C ASP A 174 -16.56 -20.61 -28.24
N TYR A 175 -16.49 -19.31 -27.93
CA TYR A 175 -17.65 -18.45 -27.76
C TYR A 175 -18.39 -18.17 -29.07
N SER A 176 -17.93 -18.67 -30.22
CA SER A 176 -18.68 -18.61 -31.49
C SER A 176 -19.99 -19.37 -31.39
N TYR A 177 -20.03 -20.43 -30.58
CA TYR A 177 -21.23 -21.23 -30.36
C TYR A 177 -22.21 -20.51 -29.42
N PRO A 178 -23.45 -20.22 -29.85
CA PRO A 178 -24.45 -19.57 -29.00
C PRO A 178 -24.78 -20.37 -27.73
N GLU A 179 -24.66 -21.69 -27.77
CA GLU A 179 -24.87 -22.60 -26.64
C GLU A 179 -23.87 -22.33 -25.50
N VAL A 180 -22.59 -22.14 -25.85
CA VAL A 180 -21.54 -21.78 -24.88
C VAL A 180 -21.90 -20.46 -24.20
N ARG A 181 -22.27 -19.43 -24.98
CA ARG A 181 -22.62 -18.11 -24.45
C ARG A 181 -23.90 -18.14 -23.60
N ALA A 182 -24.91 -18.86 -24.05
CA ALA A 182 -26.18 -19.02 -23.33
C ALA A 182 -25.97 -19.70 -21.97
N HIS A 183 -25.14 -20.75 -21.92
CA HIS A 183 -24.80 -21.43 -20.67
C HIS A 183 -24.09 -20.50 -19.68
N ARG A 184 -23.11 -19.72 -20.14
CA ARG A 184 -22.40 -18.71 -19.32
C ARG A 184 -23.36 -17.66 -18.77
N LEU A 185 -24.26 -17.15 -19.61
CA LEU A 185 -25.25 -16.15 -19.20
C LEU A 185 -26.22 -16.71 -18.16
N ALA A 186 -26.63 -17.97 -18.29
CA ALA A 186 -27.55 -18.63 -17.37
C ALA A 186 -26.94 -18.78 -15.96
N ILE A 187 -25.65 -19.12 -15.86
CA ILE A 187 -24.92 -19.15 -14.57
C ILE A 187 -24.88 -17.74 -13.94
N MET A 188 -24.54 -16.73 -14.73
CA MET A 188 -24.51 -15.33 -14.24
C MET A 188 -25.88 -14.87 -13.75
N ARG A 189 -26.95 -15.20 -14.48
CA ARG A 189 -28.34 -14.91 -14.10
C ARG A 189 -28.71 -15.59 -12.79
N GLU A 190 -28.42 -16.90 -12.65
CA GLU A 190 -28.67 -17.64 -11.42
C GLU A 190 -28.05 -16.97 -10.20
N ILE A 191 -26.80 -16.49 -10.33
CA ILE A 191 -26.11 -15.79 -9.24
C ILE A 191 -26.86 -14.52 -8.84
N VAL A 192 -27.14 -13.62 -9.79
CA VAL A 192 -27.75 -12.32 -9.46
C VAL A 192 -29.23 -12.42 -9.09
N GLU A 193 -29.92 -13.49 -9.47
CA GLU A 193 -31.30 -13.78 -9.04
C GLU A 193 -31.33 -14.35 -7.62
N ASN A 194 -30.40 -15.24 -7.25
CA ASN A 194 -30.50 -15.99 -5.99
C ASN A 194 -29.63 -15.45 -4.85
N TYR A 195 -28.63 -14.61 -5.14
CA TYR A 195 -27.73 -14.05 -4.13
C TYR A 195 -27.85 -12.52 -4.03
N ASP A 196 -27.56 -11.97 -2.85
CA ASP A 196 -27.57 -10.51 -2.58
C ASP A 196 -26.21 -9.85 -2.89
N VAL A 197 -25.54 -10.30 -3.94
CA VAL A 197 -24.30 -9.66 -4.42
C VAL A 197 -24.59 -8.25 -4.95
N ASP A 198 -23.57 -7.39 -4.96
CA ASP A 198 -23.66 -6.05 -5.54
C ASP A 198 -23.47 -6.06 -7.06
N GLY A 199 -22.99 -7.17 -7.61
CA GLY A 199 -22.78 -7.36 -9.04
C GLY A 199 -21.81 -8.49 -9.38
N LEU A 200 -21.21 -8.41 -10.56
CA LEU A 200 -20.31 -9.42 -11.13
C LEU A 200 -18.95 -8.81 -11.50
N GLU A 201 -17.88 -9.60 -11.39
CA GLU A 201 -16.59 -9.34 -12.07
C GLU A 201 -16.35 -10.44 -13.11
N LEU A 202 -16.23 -10.08 -14.38
CA LEU A 202 -15.89 -11.03 -15.45
C LEU A 202 -14.39 -11.02 -15.70
N ASN A 203 -13.75 -12.17 -15.52
CA ASN A 203 -12.31 -12.34 -15.67
C ASN A 203 -11.98 -12.97 -17.03
N PHE A 204 -11.57 -12.11 -17.97
CA PHE A 204 -11.12 -12.52 -19.31
C PHE A 204 -9.65 -12.96 -19.32
N VAL A 205 -8.88 -12.72 -18.26
CA VAL A 205 -7.44 -13.07 -18.15
C VAL A 205 -7.21 -14.51 -17.71
N ARG A 206 -8.27 -15.19 -17.26
CA ARG A 206 -8.27 -16.64 -17.01
C ARG A 206 -9.08 -17.33 -18.12
N TRP A 207 -8.48 -17.71 -19.25
CA TRP A 207 -7.06 -17.59 -19.68
C TRP A 207 -6.89 -16.79 -20.97
N ALA A 208 -7.77 -15.82 -21.26
CA ALA A 208 -7.76 -15.02 -22.48
C ALA A 208 -7.92 -15.82 -23.77
N LYS A 209 -8.67 -16.93 -23.70
CA LYS A 209 -8.97 -17.84 -24.81
C LYS A 209 -10.48 -18.00 -24.95
N HIS A 210 -11.10 -17.20 -25.81
CA HIS A 210 -12.55 -17.28 -26.08
C HIS A 210 -12.85 -17.69 -27.52
N PHE A 211 -11.86 -17.56 -28.39
CA PHE A 211 -11.87 -17.91 -29.80
C PHE A 211 -10.49 -18.44 -30.19
N PRO A 212 -10.32 -19.11 -31.35
CA PRO A 212 -8.99 -19.30 -31.93
C PRO A 212 -8.25 -17.95 -31.98
N ARG A 213 -7.03 -17.88 -31.44
CA ARG A 213 -6.36 -16.60 -31.13
C ARG A 213 -6.26 -15.65 -32.33
N HIS A 214 -5.90 -16.19 -33.50
CA HIS A 214 -5.80 -15.44 -34.76
C HIS A 214 -7.13 -14.84 -35.24
N GLN A 215 -8.27 -15.32 -34.73
CA GLN A 215 -9.62 -14.86 -35.06
C GLN A 215 -10.19 -13.92 -33.99
N GLY A 216 -9.49 -13.67 -32.88
CA GLY A 216 -10.01 -12.87 -31.77
C GLY A 216 -10.55 -11.51 -32.22
N ARG A 217 -9.80 -10.81 -33.06
CA ARG A 217 -10.19 -9.48 -33.57
C ARG A 217 -11.42 -9.54 -34.49
N GLU A 218 -11.48 -10.52 -35.39
CA GLU A 218 -12.61 -10.74 -36.29
C GLU A 218 -13.88 -11.12 -35.52
N LYS A 219 -13.73 -11.91 -34.45
CA LYS A 219 -14.84 -12.43 -33.64
C LYS A 219 -15.22 -11.56 -32.45
N ALA A 220 -14.51 -10.45 -32.22
CA ALA A 220 -14.82 -9.50 -31.15
C ALA A 220 -16.29 -9.01 -31.16
N PRO A 221 -16.97 -8.78 -32.31
CA PRO A 221 -18.40 -8.45 -32.32
C PRO A 221 -19.28 -9.50 -31.61
N ILE A 222 -18.97 -10.79 -31.72
CA ILE A 222 -19.71 -11.87 -31.04
C ILE A 222 -19.61 -11.72 -29.51
N MET A 223 -18.42 -11.37 -29.01
CA MET A 223 -18.21 -11.13 -27.58
C MET A 223 -18.86 -9.82 -27.12
N THR A 224 -18.88 -8.78 -27.96
CA THR A 224 -19.58 -7.54 -27.69
C THR A 224 -21.10 -7.77 -27.56
N ASP A 225 -21.70 -8.57 -28.44
CA ASP A 225 -23.12 -8.95 -28.35
C ASP A 225 -23.40 -9.76 -27.06
N PHE A 226 -22.46 -10.61 -26.65
CA PHE A 226 -22.54 -11.31 -25.37
C PHE A 226 -22.50 -10.33 -24.19
N MET A 227 -21.59 -9.36 -24.20
CA MET A 227 -21.49 -8.35 -23.15
C MET A 227 -22.75 -7.47 -23.07
N GLN A 228 -23.35 -7.13 -24.21
CA GLN A 228 -24.65 -6.49 -24.25
C GLN A 228 -25.71 -7.35 -23.56
N SER A 229 -25.75 -8.66 -23.88
CA SER A 229 -26.68 -9.61 -23.25
C SER A 229 -26.49 -9.73 -21.75
N VAL A 230 -25.24 -9.71 -21.26
CA VAL A 230 -24.93 -9.67 -19.82
C VAL A 230 -25.47 -8.39 -19.19
N ARG A 231 -25.22 -7.22 -19.78
CA ARG A 231 -25.73 -5.94 -19.26
C ARG A 231 -27.25 -5.92 -19.22
N SER A 232 -27.92 -6.32 -20.30
CA SER A 232 -29.38 -6.40 -20.36
C SER A 232 -29.96 -7.34 -19.31
N MET A 233 -29.35 -8.51 -19.10
CA MET A 233 -29.75 -9.44 -18.05
C MET A 233 -29.62 -8.82 -16.65
N LEU A 234 -28.51 -8.13 -16.37
CA LEU A 234 -28.32 -7.46 -15.08
C LEU A 234 -29.36 -6.35 -14.85
N ASP A 235 -29.71 -5.58 -15.88
CA ASP A 235 -30.71 -4.53 -15.78
C ASP A 235 -32.11 -5.09 -15.53
N GLU A 236 -32.49 -6.14 -16.25
CA GLU A 236 -33.75 -6.88 -16.07
C GLU A 236 -33.88 -7.43 -14.64
N VAL A 237 -32.83 -8.08 -14.11
CA VAL A 237 -32.85 -8.62 -12.74
C VAL A 237 -32.81 -7.50 -11.69
N ALA A 238 -32.14 -6.39 -11.96
CA ALA A 238 -32.13 -5.24 -11.06
C ALA A 238 -33.53 -4.61 -10.93
N GLU A 239 -34.24 -4.48 -12.05
CA GLU A 239 -35.62 -4.00 -12.10
C GLU A 239 -36.57 -4.96 -11.37
N SER A 240 -36.48 -6.27 -11.64
CA SER A 240 -37.34 -7.26 -10.99
C SER A 240 -37.14 -7.34 -9.48
N LYS A 241 -35.91 -7.08 -9.00
CA LYS A 241 -35.58 -6.98 -7.57
C LYS A 241 -35.86 -5.60 -6.96
N GLY A 242 -36.33 -4.61 -7.74
CA GLY A 242 -36.57 -3.25 -7.27
C GLY A 242 -35.30 -2.56 -6.72
N ARG A 243 -34.12 -2.88 -7.28
CA ARG A 243 -32.86 -2.31 -6.82
C ARG A 243 -32.81 -0.82 -7.12
N LYS A 244 -32.41 -0.02 -6.12
CA LYS A 244 -32.20 1.43 -6.28
C LYS A 244 -30.94 1.79 -7.07
N ARG A 245 -30.04 0.82 -7.24
CA ARG A 245 -28.76 0.98 -7.94
C ARG A 245 -28.60 -0.19 -8.92
N PRO A 246 -28.07 0.06 -10.12
CA PRO A 246 -27.75 -1.01 -11.05
C PRO A 246 -26.72 -1.96 -10.42
N PHE A 247 -26.71 -3.22 -10.86
CA PHE A 247 -25.62 -4.12 -10.52
C PHE A 247 -24.30 -3.59 -11.08
N THR A 248 -23.26 -3.63 -10.25
CA THR A 248 -21.88 -3.36 -10.67
C THR A 248 -21.44 -4.44 -11.66
N LEU A 249 -20.80 -4.04 -12.76
CA LEU A 249 -20.16 -4.96 -13.69
C LEU A 249 -18.70 -4.56 -13.86
N GLY A 250 -17.80 -5.33 -13.24
CA GLY A 250 -16.35 -5.19 -13.38
C GLY A 250 -15.81 -6.11 -14.46
N ILE A 251 -14.76 -5.68 -15.17
CA ILE A 251 -14.07 -6.53 -16.15
C ILE A 251 -12.57 -6.56 -15.87
N ARG A 252 -11.98 -7.75 -15.86
CA ARG A 252 -10.52 -7.93 -15.88
C ARG A 252 -10.05 -8.29 -17.27
N VAL A 253 -9.10 -7.52 -17.81
CA VAL A 253 -8.63 -7.60 -19.20
C VAL A 253 -7.10 -7.74 -19.30
N PRO A 254 -6.57 -8.26 -20.42
CA PRO A 254 -5.13 -8.32 -20.71
C PRO A 254 -4.37 -6.98 -20.64
N GLU A 255 -3.04 -7.04 -20.70
CA GLU A 255 -2.12 -5.93 -20.38
C GLU A 255 -2.17 -4.76 -21.38
N SER A 256 -2.60 -4.99 -22.61
CA SER A 256 -2.72 -3.97 -23.66
C SER A 256 -3.97 -4.12 -24.51
N ILE A 257 -4.37 -3.04 -25.18
CA ILE A 257 -5.53 -3.05 -26.09
C ILE A 257 -5.34 -4.08 -27.21
N ASP A 258 -4.13 -4.25 -27.73
CA ASP A 258 -3.82 -5.27 -28.74
C ASP A 258 -4.08 -6.70 -28.23
N THR A 259 -3.63 -7.01 -27.01
CA THR A 259 -3.88 -8.33 -26.41
C THR A 259 -5.35 -8.56 -26.06
N CYS A 260 -6.11 -7.49 -25.75
CA CYS A 260 -7.56 -7.53 -25.61
C CYS A 260 -8.23 -7.90 -26.94
N TRP A 261 -7.89 -7.22 -28.04
CA TRP A 261 -8.41 -7.52 -29.37
C TRP A 261 -8.14 -8.95 -29.80
N LEU A 262 -6.91 -9.43 -29.61
CA LEU A 262 -6.59 -10.81 -29.91
C LEU A 262 -7.39 -11.80 -29.02
N ALA A 263 -7.91 -11.38 -27.85
CA ALA A 263 -8.75 -12.23 -26.98
C ALA A 263 -10.26 -12.10 -27.30
N GLY A 264 -10.62 -11.32 -28.32
CA GLY A 264 -12.01 -10.98 -28.66
C GLY A 264 -12.64 -9.96 -27.71
N VAL A 265 -11.84 -9.16 -27.01
CA VAL A 265 -12.29 -8.20 -26.00
C VAL A 265 -12.22 -6.77 -26.56
N ASP A 266 -13.36 -6.23 -26.97
CA ASP A 266 -13.49 -4.82 -27.40
C ASP A 266 -13.90 -3.92 -26.22
N ILE A 267 -12.96 -3.76 -25.29
CA ILE A 267 -13.19 -3.06 -24.03
C ILE A 267 -13.60 -1.59 -24.22
N GLU A 268 -13.10 -0.92 -25.26
CA GLU A 268 -13.40 0.48 -25.53
C GLU A 268 -14.87 0.66 -25.92
N THR A 269 -15.40 -0.21 -26.77
CA THR A 269 -16.83 -0.21 -27.11
C THR A 269 -17.68 -0.44 -25.86
N TRP A 270 -17.30 -1.34 -24.96
CA TRP A 270 -18.08 -1.64 -23.76
C TRP A 270 -18.10 -0.47 -22.77
N VAL A 271 -16.98 0.26 -22.64
CA VAL A 271 -16.92 1.50 -21.86
C VAL A 271 -17.80 2.59 -22.48
N ASN A 272 -17.69 2.81 -23.79
CA ASN A 272 -18.43 3.89 -24.47
C ASN A 272 -19.95 3.66 -24.47
N ASN A 273 -20.40 2.41 -24.32
CA ASN A 273 -21.82 2.09 -24.15
C ASN A 273 -22.28 2.09 -22.68
N ASP A 274 -21.43 2.50 -21.73
CA ASP A 274 -21.73 2.54 -20.28
C ASP A 274 -22.17 1.19 -19.69
N TRP A 275 -21.61 0.08 -20.19
CA TRP A 275 -21.98 -1.26 -19.71
C TRP A 275 -21.24 -1.68 -18.44
N ILE A 276 -20.05 -1.11 -18.22
CA ILE A 276 -19.09 -1.58 -17.22
C ILE A 276 -18.71 -0.45 -16.24
N SER A 277 -18.54 -0.81 -14.98
CA SER A 277 -18.29 0.13 -13.88
C SER A 277 -16.81 0.38 -13.59
N TYR A 278 -15.97 -0.61 -13.85
CA TYR A 278 -14.52 -0.51 -13.72
C TYR A 278 -13.79 -1.53 -14.59
N ILE A 279 -12.52 -1.25 -14.89
CA ILE A 279 -11.60 -2.12 -15.60
C ILE A 279 -10.47 -2.50 -14.66
N VAL A 280 -10.08 -3.78 -14.63
CA VAL A 280 -8.80 -4.23 -14.07
C VAL A 280 -7.88 -4.61 -15.21
N VAL A 281 -6.86 -3.79 -15.47
CA VAL A 281 -5.77 -4.15 -16.39
C VAL A 281 -4.86 -5.12 -15.66
N SER A 282 -4.71 -6.32 -16.22
CA SER A 282 -4.09 -7.43 -15.51
C SER A 282 -3.05 -8.14 -16.35
N THR A 283 -1.86 -8.28 -15.77
CA THR A 283 -0.90 -9.31 -16.16
C THR A 283 -1.46 -10.71 -15.86
N TRP A 284 -0.76 -11.74 -16.33
CA TRP A 284 -1.16 -13.12 -16.07
C TRP A 284 -1.05 -13.50 -14.58
N ASN A 285 0.08 -13.22 -13.91
CA ASN A 285 0.30 -13.53 -12.49
C ASN A 285 1.53 -12.82 -11.88
N ASN A 286 1.85 -11.59 -12.27
CA ASN A 286 3.07 -10.89 -11.83
C ASN A 286 2.85 -9.38 -11.75
N THR A 287 3.66 -8.67 -10.96
CA THR A 287 3.60 -7.21 -10.90
C THR A 287 4.67 -6.62 -11.81
N ASP A 288 4.26 -6.04 -12.94
CA ASP A 288 5.15 -5.39 -13.90
C ASP A 288 5.05 -3.86 -13.80
N PRO A 289 6.09 -3.14 -13.36
CA PRO A 289 6.07 -1.68 -13.34
C PRO A 289 6.02 -1.04 -14.74
N GLN A 290 6.24 -1.79 -15.83
CA GLN A 290 6.16 -1.28 -17.21
C GLN A 290 4.74 -1.28 -17.79
N MET A 291 3.73 -1.74 -17.04
CA MET A 291 2.39 -1.86 -17.59
C MET A 291 1.83 -0.52 -18.09
N GLY A 292 1.54 -0.46 -19.40
CA GLY A 292 1.14 0.75 -20.10
C GLY A 292 -0.34 1.09 -19.96
N LEU A 293 -0.68 1.99 -19.03
CA LEU A 293 -2.08 2.34 -18.74
C LEU A 293 -2.63 3.52 -19.55
N ALA A 294 -1.76 4.24 -20.25
CA ALA A 294 -2.15 5.43 -21.01
C ALA A 294 -3.21 5.10 -22.08
N GLU A 295 -3.13 3.93 -22.71
CA GLU A 295 -4.08 3.50 -23.74
C GLU A 295 -5.49 3.35 -23.18
N PHE A 296 -5.64 2.71 -22.02
CA PHE A 296 -6.92 2.53 -21.32
C PHE A 296 -7.47 3.84 -20.75
N THR A 297 -6.58 4.69 -20.22
CA THR A 297 -6.93 5.98 -19.62
C THR A 297 -7.68 6.89 -20.58
N ARG A 298 -7.36 6.83 -21.89
CA ARG A 298 -7.97 7.68 -22.92
C ARG A 298 -9.50 7.54 -23.01
N PHE A 299 -10.04 6.36 -22.77
CA PHE A 299 -11.49 6.12 -22.83
C PHE A 299 -12.12 5.84 -21.47
N ALA A 300 -11.39 5.30 -20.49
CA ALA A 300 -11.94 5.04 -19.16
C ALA A 300 -12.26 6.33 -18.39
N LYS A 301 -11.32 7.31 -18.35
CA LYS A 301 -11.50 8.54 -17.57
C LYS A 301 -12.66 9.41 -18.06
N PRO A 302 -12.82 9.71 -19.36
CA PRO A 302 -13.94 10.51 -19.85
C PRO A 302 -15.30 9.89 -19.52
N ASN A 303 -15.38 8.55 -19.53
CA ASN A 303 -16.59 7.79 -19.21
C ASN A 303 -16.76 7.50 -17.70
N LYS A 304 -15.89 8.03 -16.83
CA LYS A 304 -15.96 7.86 -15.36
C LYS A 304 -15.96 6.39 -14.91
N VAL A 305 -15.27 5.54 -15.67
CA VAL A 305 -15.01 4.13 -15.36
C VAL A 305 -13.71 4.06 -14.56
N ASP A 306 -13.74 3.43 -13.38
CA ASP A 306 -12.54 3.29 -12.55
C ASP A 306 -11.50 2.44 -13.31
N LEU A 307 -10.28 2.95 -13.45
CA LEU A 307 -9.16 2.21 -14.06
C LEU A 307 -8.30 1.63 -12.94
N ILE A 308 -8.37 0.32 -12.76
CA ILE A 308 -7.72 -0.41 -11.68
C ILE A 308 -6.62 -1.28 -12.27
N VAL A 309 -5.56 -1.50 -11.51
CA VAL A 309 -4.41 -2.29 -11.95
C VAL A 309 -4.19 -3.48 -11.04
N VAL A 310 -3.96 -4.66 -11.61
CA VAL A 310 -3.59 -5.83 -10.80
C VAL A 310 -2.24 -5.61 -10.12
N MET A 311 -2.15 -6.02 -8.85
CA MET A 311 -0.89 -6.19 -8.16
C MET A 311 -0.94 -7.51 -7.40
N GLY A 312 -0.09 -8.43 -7.83
CA GLY A 312 0.06 -9.73 -7.18
C GLY A 312 1.22 -9.75 -6.20
N ASN A 313 1.31 -10.80 -5.40
CA ASN A 313 2.42 -11.02 -4.48
C ASN A 313 3.78 -11.21 -5.19
N MET A 314 3.77 -11.74 -6.42
CA MET A 314 4.96 -12.00 -7.22
C MET A 314 5.38 -10.79 -8.05
N MET A 315 6.68 -10.58 -8.14
CA MET A 315 7.29 -9.60 -9.03
C MET A 315 7.72 -10.23 -10.36
N GLY A 316 8.34 -11.41 -10.33
CA GLY A 316 9.18 -11.86 -11.43
C GLY A 316 8.56 -12.79 -12.47
N SER A 317 9.42 -13.16 -13.42
CA SER A 317 9.16 -13.93 -14.65
C SER A 317 8.88 -15.41 -14.41
N LEU A 318 8.38 -16.10 -15.44
CA LEU A 318 8.15 -17.54 -15.46
C LEU A 318 9.42 -18.40 -15.50
N ASN A 319 10.57 -17.77 -15.72
CA ASN A 319 11.87 -18.42 -15.82
C ASN A 319 12.38 -18.96 -14.46
N THR A 320 12.76 -20.24 -14.45
CA THR A 320 13.41 -20.90 -13.30
C THR A 320 14.93 -21.02 -13.45
N GLY A 321 15.49 -20.64 -14.61
CA GLY A 321 16.91 -20.65 -14.89
C GLY A 321 17.65 -19.37 -14.46
N PRO A 322 18.98 -19.34 -14.64
CA PRO A 322 19.83 -18.18 -14.35
C PRO A 322 19.40 -16.89 -15.08
N PRO A 323 19.75 -15.71 -14.52
CA PRO A 323 20.45 -15.46 -13.27
C PRO A 323 19.60 -15.76 -12.03
N PHE A 324 20.25 -16.28 -10.99
CA PHE A 324 19.63 -16.50 -9.69
C PHE A 324 19.78 -15.26 -8.81
N ILE A 325 18.74 -14.87 -8.07
CA ILE A 325 18.74 -13.62 -7.31
C ILE A 325 19.00 -13.95 -5.84
N LEU A 326 20.29 -13.95 -5.44
CA LEU A 326 20.74 -14.45 -4.13
C LEU A 326 21.10 -13.35 -3.12
N ASP A 327 21.00 -12.08 -3.49
CA ASP A 327 21.39 -10.92 -2.69
C ASP A 327 20.24 -10.16 -2.05
N ARG A 328 19.06 -10.77 -2.05
CA ARG A 328 17.88 -10.25 -1.37
C ARG A 328 17.05 -11.41 -0.80
N PRO A 329 16.18 -11.13 0.18
CA PRO A 329 15.25 -12.11 0.69
C PRO A 329 14.27 -12.52 -0.43
N VAL A 330 14.41 -13.73 -0.97
CA VAL A 330 13.36 -14.42 -1.73
C VAL A 330 12.27 -14.91 -0.76
N ALA A 331 11.10 -15.32 -1.28
CA ALA A 331 10.07 -15.97 -0.48
C ALA A 331 10.66 -17.07 0.42
N MET A 332 10.58 -16.91 1.74
CA MET A 332 11.29 -17.72 2.73
C MET A 332 10.66 -19.11 3.02
N SER A 333 9.99 -19.74 2.06
CA SER A 333 9.77 -21.20 2.15
C SER A 333 10.84 -21.94 1.34
N ALA A 334 11.22 -23.14 1.76
CA ALA A 334 12.16 -23.99 1.04
C ALA A 334 11.69 -24.39 -0.37
N ASP A 335 10.41 -24.11 -0.70
CA ASP A 335 9.74 -24.53 -1.93
C ASP A 335 9.80 -23.49 -3.06
N HIS A 336 10.28 -22.27 -2.79
CA HIS A 336 10.33 -21.22 -3.80
C HIS A 336 11.63 -21.23 -4.61
N ALA A 337 11.52 -21.04 -5.93
CA ALA A 337 12.67 -20.98 -6.83
C ALA A 337 13.57 -19.77 -6.53
N LYS A 338 14.89 -19.95 -6.55
CA LYS A 338 15.88 -18.86 -6.36
C LYS A 338 16.07 -17.97 -7.60
N SER A 339 15.17 -18.07 -8.57
CA SER A 339 15.14 -17.29 -9.81
C SER A 339 14.13 -16.15 -9.71
N TYR A 340 13.87 -15.47 -10.83
CA TYR A 340 12.79 -14.48 -10.93
C TYR A 340 11.42 -15.01 -10.48
N LEU A 341 11.13 -16.29 -10.69
CA LEU A 341 9.84 -16.89 -10.32
C LEU A 341 9.54 -16.81 -8.81
N GLY A 342 10.56 -16.87 -7.94
CA GLY A 342 10.37 -16.82 -6.49
C GLY A 342 10.45 -15.42 -5.88
N MET A 343 10.52 -14.37 -6.71
CA MET A 343 10.60 -12.99 -6.22
C MET A 343 9.24 -12.48 -5.76
N LEU A 344 9.13 -12.16 -4.47
CA LEU A 344 7.98 -11.45 -3.91
C LEU A 344 8.25 -9.96 -3.76
N LEU A 345 7.18 -9.16 -3.84
CA LEU A 345 7.23 -7.72 -3.64
C LEU A 345 7.74 -7.34 -2.26
N THR A 346 8.63 -6.35 -2.22
CA THR A 346 8.89 -5.53 -1.03
C THR A 346 7.99 -4.29 -1.03
N PRO A 347 7.88 -3.57 0.11
CA PRO A 347 7.17 -2.29 0.14
C PRO A 347 7.72 -1.26 -0.85
N SER A 348 9.04 -1.12 -1.00
CA SER A 348 9.62 -0.14 -1.95
C SER A 348 9.33 -0.52 -3.40
N GLU A 349 9.29 -1.80 -3.71
CA GLU A 349 8.99 -2.30 -5.05
C GLU A 349 7.52 -2.16 -5.43
N ALA A 350 6.62 -2.46 -4.49
CA ALA A 350 5.20 -2.19 -4.65
C ALA A 350 4.96 -0.69 -4.88
N ARG A 351 5.66 0.18 -4.14
CA ARG A 351 5.63 1.65 -4.36
C ARG A 351 6.14 2.03 -5.74
N GLY A 352 7.26 1.46 -6.21
CA GLY A 352 7.78 1.74 -7.55
C GLY A 352 6.78 1.39 -8.65
N ALA A 353 6.20 0.18 -8.61
CA ALA A 353 5.15 -0.21 -9.55
C ALA A 353 3.90 0.68 -9.45
N ALA A 354 3.39 0.91 -8.24
CA ALA A 354 2.22 1.76 -8.02
C ALA A 354 2.46 3.23 -8.42
N ALA A 355 3.69 3.75 -8.27
CA ALA A 355 4.03 5.11 -8.69
C ALA A 355 3.84 5.27 -10.20
N ASN A 356 4.21 4.25 -10.98
CA ASN A 356 3.91 4.20 -12.40
C ASN A 356 2.40 4.10 -12.63
N PHE A 357 1.73 3.14 -11.99
CA PHE A 357 0.30 2.92 -12.21
C PHE A 357 -0.53 4.20 -11.97
N TYR A 358 -0.35 4.85 -10.82
CA TYR A 358 -1.04 6.10 -10.49
C TYR A 358 -0.64 7.28 -11.38
N THR A 359 0.60 7.30 -11.86
CA THR A 359 1.07 8.34 -12.77
C THR A 359 0.39 8.26 -14.13
N TRP A 360 0.21 7.05 -14.65
CA TRP A 360 -0.35 6.81 -15.98
C TRP A 360 -1.84 6.47 -15.99
N GLY A 361 -2.53 6.73 -14.88
CA GLY A 361 -3.99 6.85 -14.87
C GLY A 361 -4.73 5.82 -14.03
N ALA A 362 -4.06 4.90 -13.34
CA ALA A 362 -4.74 4.05 -12.37
C ALA A 362 -5.41 4.90 -11.29
N ASP A 363 -6.65 4.56 -10.93
CA ASP A 363 -7.35 5.08 -9.77
C ASP A 363 -6.97 4.32 -8.49
N SER A 364 -6.64 3.04 -8.61
CA SER A 364 -6.42 2.13 -7.49
C SER A 364 -5.76 0.81 -7.92
N ILE A 365 -5.64 -0.11 -6.97
CA ILE A 365 -5.04 -1.43 -7.13
C ILE A 365 -6.09 -2.54 -6.94
N SER A 366 -5.95 -3.63 -7.71
CA SER A 366 -6.63 -4.90 -7.52
C SER A 366 -5.62 -5.91 -6.98
N PHE A 367 -5.73 -6.24 -5.70
CA PHE A 367 -4.91 -7.26 -5.06
C PHE A 367 -5.37 -8.65 -5.52
N TRP A 368 -4.44 -9.45 -6.05
CA TRP A 368 -4.71 -10.79 -6.54
C TRP A 368 -3.66 -11.78 -6.06
N ASN A 369 -4.05 -13.01 -5.72
CA ASN A 369 -3.15 -14.02 -5.16
C ASN A 369 -2.40 -13.56 -3.89
N VAL A 370 -2.99 -12.63 -3.13
CA VAL A 370 -2.42 -12.18 -1.85
C VAL A 370 -2.99 -13.02 -0.69
N GLY A 371 -4.29 -13.36 -0.74
CA GLY A 371 -5.00 -14.12 0.31
C GLY A 371 -4.41 -15.49 0.67
N VAL A 372 -3.84 -16.19 -0.33
CA VAL A 372 -3.22 -17.53 -0.17
C VAL A 372 -2.12 -17.59 0.88
N HIS A 373 -1.52 -16.45 1.21
CA HIS A 373 -0.39 -16.41 2.13
C HIS A 373 -0.78 -16.18 3.60
N PHE A 374 -2.02 -15.84 3.90
CA PHE A 374 -2.44 -15.55 5.29
C PHE A 374 -3.08 -16.75 5.99
N GLY A 375 -3.40 -17.83 5.26
CA GLY A 375 -4.15 -19.00 5.72
C GLY A 375 -3.32 -20.21 6.20
N LYS A 376 -3.97 -21.34 6.51
CA LYS A 376 -3.32 -22.61 6.88
C LYS A 376 -2.48 -23.21 5.76
N LEU A 377 -2.84 -22.91 4.50
CA LEU A 377 -2.04 -23.25 3.32
C LEU A 377 -0.87 -22.30 3.10
N ALA A 378 -0.51 -21.51 4.12
CA ALA A 378 0.61 -20.59 4.09
C ALA A 378 1.83 -21.23 3.42
N THR A 379 2.08 -20.78 2.19
CA THR A 379 3.40 -20.87 1.56
C THR A 379 4.32 -19.76 2.10
N GLY A 380 3.78 -18.88 2.96
CA GLY A 380 4.48 -17.73 3.53
C GLY A 380 4.83 -17.91 5.01
N THR A 381 6.09 -17.64 5.37
CA THR A 381 6.53 -17.44 6.75
C THR A 381 5.84 -16.22 7.39
N THR A 382 5.91 -16.10 8.71
CA THR A 382 5.42 -14.92 9.44
C THR A 382 5.98 -13.61 8.87
N GLU A 383 7.26 -13.60 8.46
CA GLU A 383 7.88 -12.44 7.82
C GLU A 383 7.24 -12.09 6.47
N GLN A 384 6.88 -13.10 5.67
CA GLN A 384 6.22 -12.88 4.38
C GLN A 384 4.82 -12.32 4.57
N ILE A 385 4.06 -12.83 5.54
CA ILE A 385 2.75 -12.31 5.95
C ILE A 385 2.84 -10.82 6.30
N GLU A 386 3.80 -10.46 7.16
CA GLU A 386 3.98 -9.07 7.57
C GLU A 386 4.44 -8.18 6.41
N ARG A 387 5.33 -8.68 5.56
CA ARG A 387 5.74 -7.98 4.33
C ARG A 387 4.56 -7.67 3.42
N MET A 388 3.61 -8.61 3.26
CA MET A 388 2.39 -8.35 2.48
C MET A 388 1.49 -7.31 3.10
N ARG A 389 1.29 -7.38 4.43
CA ARG A 389 0.57 -6.33 5.15
C ARG A 389 1.21 -4.96 4.88
N GLN A 390 2.52 -4.85 5.02
CA GLN A 390 3.25 -3.61 4.80
C GLN A 390 3.12 -3.08 3.37
N TRP A 391 3.36 -3.91 2.35
CA TRP A 391 3.35 -3.41 0.97
C TRP A 391 1.94 -3.11 0.46
N THR A 392 0.91 -3.88 0.86
CA THR A 392 -0.49 -3.60 0.49
C THR A 392 -0.97 -2.28 1.09
N HIS A 393 -0.55 -1.94 2.30
CA HIS A 393 -0.80 -0.62 2.88
C HIS A 393 0.00 0.47 2.17
N ALA A 394 1.29 0.24 1.88
CA ALA A 394 2.17 1.20 1.20
C ALA A 394 1.64 1.71 -0.16
N VAL A 395 0.79 0.92 -0.82
CA VAL A 395 0.18 1.27 -2.11
C VAL A 395 -1.29 1.68 -2.00
N SER A 396 -1.83 1.85 -0.80
CA SER A 396 -3.25 2.18 -0.57
C SER A 396 -3.67 3.57 -1.06
N SER A 397 -2.70 4.46 -1.30
CA SER A 397 -2.94 5.78 -1.88
C SER A 397 -1.71 6.31 -2.60
N LYS A 398 -1.95 7.22 -3.55
CA LYS A 398 -0.88 7.94 -4.25
C LYS A 398 0.05 8.68 -3.29
N ARG A 399 -0.48 9.34 -2.25
CA ARG A 399 0.32 10.03 -1.23
C ARG A 399 1.30 9.06 -0.58
N GLN A 400 0.77 7.96 -0.03
CA GLN A 400 1.62 6.96 0.60
C GLN A 400 2.70 6.51 -0.37
N VAL A 401 2.36 6.10 -1.60
CA VAL A 401 3.32 5.63 -2.61
C VAL A 401 4.54 6.55 -2.76
N PHE A 402 4.33 7.86 -2.89
CA PHE A 402 5.41 8.83 -3.08
C PHE A 402 6.10 9.27 -1.77
N ASP A 403 5.53 8.94 -0.60
CA ASP A 403 6.09 9.28 0.73
C ASP A 403 7.16 8.30 1.23
N GLY A 404 7.27 7.11 0.64
CA GLY A 404 8.35 6.16 0.92
C GLY A 404 9.27 5.93 -0.28
N THR A 405 10.45 5.36 -0.03
CA THR A 405 11.40 4.89 -1.07
C THR A 405 10.69 4.08 -2.15
N ARG A 406 11.02 4.33 -3.42
CA ARG A 406 10.45 3.64 -4.58
C ARG A 406 11.55 2.85 -5.28
N THR A 407 11.35 1.56 -5.44
CA THR A 407 12.23 0.69 -6.22
C THR A 407 11.50 0.27 -7.50
N TYR A 408 11.94 0.80 -8.64
CA TYR A 408 11.49 0.34 -9.95
C TYR A 408 12.34 -0.84 -10.37
N ARG A 409 11.78 -2.05 -10.34
CA ARG A 409 12.47 -3.28 -10.78
C ARG A 409 11.90 -3.76 -12.12
N TYR A 410 12.73 -3.77 -13.15
CA TYR A 410 12.38 -4.28 -14.47
C TYR A 410 13.06 -5.62 -14.69
N LEU A 411 12.24 -6.65 -14.94
CA LEU A 411 12.67 -8.03 -15.18
C LEU A 411 12.07 -8.53 -16.51
N PRO A 412 12.63 -9.58 -17.12
CA PRO A 412 12.16 -10.05 -18.42
C PRO A 412 10.93 -10.96 -18.25
N MET A 413 9.74 -10.36 -18.12
CA MET A 413 8.50 -11.07 -17.75
C MET A 413 8.09 -12.19 -18.72
N GLY A 414 8.57 -12.17 -19.97
CA GLY A 414 8.32 -13.20 -20.98
C GLY A 414 9.44 -14.24 -21.14
N LYS A 415 10.50 -14.18 -20.32
CA LYS A 415 11.63 -15.11 -20.40
C LYS A 415 11.20 -16.54 -20.06
N GLY A 416 11.61 -17.49 -20.89
CA GLY A 416 11.29 -18.91 -20.77
C GLY A 416 9.90 -19.29 -21.26
N MET A 417 9.15 -18.36 -21.88
CA MET A 417 7.79 -18.64 -22.34
C MET A 417 7.78 -19.69 -23.47
N SER A 418 8.77 -19.67 -24.36
CA SER A 418 8.92 -20.66 -25.44
C SER A 418 9.04 -22.10 -24.95
N THR A 419 9.71 -22.30 -23.81
CA THR A 419 9.90 -23.62 -23.19
C THR A 419 8.63 -24.20 -22.55
N ARG A 420 7.58 -23.38 -22.42
CA ARG A 420 6.29 -23.78 -21.85
C ARG A 420 5.24 -24.11 -22.91
N ALA A 421 5.65 -24.16 -24.17
CA ALA A 421 4.83 -24.61 -25.29
C ALA A 421 4.22 -26.00 -25.03
N PRO A 422 3.12 -26.34 -25.72
CA PRO A 422 2.51 -27.67 -25.64
C PRO A 422 3.56 -28.78 -25.83
N PRO A 423 3.43 -29.91 -25.10
CA PRO A 423 2.30 -30.29 -24.25
C PRO A 423 2.36 -29.74 -22.81
N PHE A 424 3.34 -28.91 -22.45
CA PHE A 424 3.60 -28.54 -21.05
C PHE A 424 2.45 -27.74 -20.40
N ARG A 425 2.04 -26.64 -21.02
CA ARG A 425 0.92 -25.81 -20.55
C ARG A 425 0.18 -25.24 -21.76
N ASN A 426 -1.06 -24.81 -21.54
CA ASN A 426 -1.97 -24.35 -22.60
C ASN A 426 -2.26 -22.84 -22.52
N TYR A 427 -1.22 -22.02 -22.73
CA TYR A 427 -1.32 -20.57 -22.84
C TYR A 427 -1.78 -20.10 -24.24
N PRO A 428 -2.34 -18.88 -24.37
CA PRO A 428 -2.66 -18.30 -25.67
C PRO A 428 -1.42 -17.87 -26.47
N TRP A 429 -0.25 -17.69 -25.82
CA TRP A 429 0.97 -17.23 -26.47
C TRP A 429 2.23 -17.92 -25.94
N TYR A 430 3.22 -18.16 -26.80
CA TYR A 430 4.47 -18.85 -26.44
C TYR A 430 5.75 -18.20 -26.95
N ASP A 431 5.70 -17.17 -27.80
CA ASP A 431 6.93 -16.58 -28.32
C ASP A 431 7.76 -15.98 -27.19
N GLU A 432 9.07 -16.21 -27.24
CA GLU A 432 10.01 -15.69 -26.26
C GLU A 432 9.89 -14.16 -26.14
N GLY A 433 10.01 -13.65 -24.91
CA GLY A 433 9.87 -12.21 -24.64
C GLY A 433 8.43 -11.69 -24.58
N HIS A 434 7.43 -12.55 -24.77
CA HIS A 434 6.02 -12.20 -24.59
C HIS A 434 5.45 -12.78 -23.29
N SER A 435 4.47 -12.09 -22.72
CA SER A 435 3.71 -12.57 -21.58
C SER A 435 2.87 -13.78 -21.99
N PRO A 436 2.38 -14.57 -21.03
CA PRO A 436 1.40 -15.60 -21.29
C PRO A 436 0.15 -15.14 -22.06
N LEU A 437 -0.18 -13.85 -22.01
CA LEU A 437 -1.34 -13.25 -22.68
C LEU A 437 -0.98 -12.64 -24.05
N GLY A 438 0.30 -12.68 -24.43
CA GLY A 438 0.85 -12.16 -25.69
C GLY A 438 1.33 -10.71 -25.62
N HIS A 439 1.39 -10.09 -24.44
CA HIS A 439 1.95 -8.76 -24.32
C HIS A 439 3.47 -8.80 -24.49
N LYS A 440 4.04 -7.91 -25.31
CA LYS A 440 5.49 -7.83 -25.46
C LYS A 440 6.09 -7.20 -24.20
N ASN A 441 6.87 -7.98 -23.46
CA ASN A 441 7.49 -7.52 -22.21
C ASN A 441 8.82 -6.81 -22.46
N GLY A 442 9.44 -6.30 -21.38
CA GLY A 442 10.76 -5.67 -21.42
C GLY A 442 11.81 -6.54 -22.12
N PRO A 443 12.70 -5.94 -22.95
CA PRO A 443 13.60 -6.69 -23.81
C PRO A 443 14.76 -7.30 -23.02
N ILE A 444 15.27 -8.43 -23.53
CA ILE A 444 16.62 -8.90 -23.23
C ILE A 444 17.52 -8.29 -24.30
N ILE A 445 18.49 -7.47 -23.89
CA ILE A 445 19.47 -6.90 -24.80
C ILE A 445 20.61 -7.90 -24.94
N GLN A 446 20.93 -8.28 -26.16
CA GLN A 446 22.07 -9.13 -26.48
C GLN A 446 23.08 -8.33 -27.31
N PHE A 447 24.36 -8.50 -27.01
CA PHE A 447 25.44 -7.86 -27.73
C PHE A 447 26.14 -8.87 -28.63
N THR A 448 25.54 -9.16 -29.79
CA THR A 448 26.12 -10.03 -30.82
C THR A 448 27.18 -9.29 -31.63
N ALA A 449 27.95 -10.01 -32.45
CA ALA A 449 28.92 -9.41 -33.38
C ALA A 449 28.29 -8.36 -34.33
N GLU A 450 27.00 -8.50 -34.66
CA GLU A 450 26.28 -7.56 -35.52
C GLU A 450 25.96 -6.24 -34.80
N SER A 451 25.88 -6.26 -33.47
CA SER A 451 25.55 -5.09 -32.64
C SER A 451 26.78 -4.37 -32.08
N GLU A 452 27.99 -4.79 -32.45
CA GLU A 452 29.22 -4.14 -32.00
C GLU A 452 29.27 -2.69 -32.51
N ASN A 453 29.60 -1.75 -31.62
CA ASN A 453 29.51 -0.31 -31.85
C ASN A 453 28.10 0.23 -32.14
N GLU A 454 27.06 -0.59 -32.05
CA GLU A 454 25.66 -0.16 -32.15
C GLU A 454 25.05 0.08 -30.77
N ARG A 455 24.27 1.15 -30.64
CA ARG A 455 23.55 1.46 -29.40
C ARG A 455 22.30 0.58 -29.28
N GLN A 456 22.29 -0.27 -28.27
CA GLN A 456 21.11 -1.00 -27.82
C GLN A 456 20.40 -0.19 -26.72
N ALA A 457 19.07 -0.26 -26.64
CA ALA A 457 18.27 0.53 -25.71
C ALA A 457 17.38 -0.36 -24.85
N PHE A 458 17.48 -0.23 -23.52
CA PHE A 458 16.56 -0.83 -22.57
C PHE A 458 15.50 0.21 -22.20
N PRO A 459 14.24 0.07 -22.67
CA PRO A 459 13.18 0.98 -22.29
C PRO A 459 12.79 0.73 -20.83
N PHE A 460 12.54 1.80 -20.09
CA PHE A 460 11.99 1.71 -18.74
C PHE A 460 11.08 2.89 -18.41
N LEU A 461 9.89 2.55 -17.91
CA LEU A 461 8.86 3.50 -17.50
C LEU A 461 9.09 3.93 -16.05
N MET A 462 9.30 5.20 -15.76
CA MET A 462 9.56 5.68 -14.39
C MET A 462 8.83 6.99 -14.08
N ALA A 463 7.94 6.95 -13.09
CA ALA A 463 7.13 8.10 -12.70
C ALA A 463 7.95 9.27 -12.14
N ASP A 464 8.98 8.97 -11.35
CA ASP A 464 9.87 9.94 -10.73
C ASP A 464 10.76 10.64 -11.77
N GLY A 465 11.12 11.89 -11.50
CA GLY A 465 12.00 12.69 -12.36
C GLY A 465 11.37 13.16 -13.68
N ARG A 466 10.19 12.65 -14.07
CA ARG A 466 9.52 12.93 -15.37
C ARG A 466 9.24 14.40 -15.67
N LYS A 467 9.24 15.27 -14.65
CA LYS A 467 9.07 16.73 -14.82
C LYS A 467 10.41 17.47 -14.66
N GLY A 468 11.53 16.79 -14.89
CA GLY A 468 12.88 17.33 -14.74
C GLY A 468 13.35 17.48 -13.29
N GLN A 469 12.71 16.80 -12.33
CA GLN A 469 13.18 16.83 -10.95
C GLN A 469 14.52 16.09 -10.83
N LYS A 470 15.45 16.65 -10.04
CA LYS A 470 16.61 15.90 -9.57
C LYS A 470 16.17 14.85 -8.56
N LEU A 471 16.79 13.68 -8.62
CA LEU A 471 16.49 12.54 -7.77
C LEU A 471 17.75 12.12 -7.02
N ASP A 472 17.57 11.69 -5.77
CA ASP A 472 18.58 10.98 -5.00
C ASP A 472 18.29 9.47 -5.07
N GLY A 473 19.34 8.66 -4.90
CA GLY A 473 19.28 7.20 -4.99
C GLY A 473 20.19 6.64 -6.08
N LEU A 474 19.87 5.43 -6.54
CA LEU A 474 20.77 4.60 -7.34
C LEU A 474 20.05 3.90 -8.50
N MET A 475 20.65 3.95 -9.67
CA MET A 475 20.33 3.09 -10.82
C MET A 475 21.36 1.96 -10.88
N THR A 476 20.90 0.71 -10.89
CA THR A 476 21.73 -0.49 -10.92
C THR A 476 21.29 -1.41 -12.05
N PHE A 477 22.23 -1.90 -12.85
CA PHE A 477 21.96 -2.90 -13.88
C PHE A 477 23.11 -3.88 -14.02
N TRP A 478 22.85 -5.00 -14.68
CA TRP A 478 23.82 -6.08 -14.87
C TRP A 478 23.99 -6.38 -16.36
N VAL A 479 25.24 -6.49 -16.78
CA VAL A 479 25.62 -7.04 -18.07
C VAL A 479 26.40 -8.31 -17.84
N TYR A 480 25.74 -9.43 -18.12
CA TYR A 480 26.28 -10.77 -17.95
C TYR A 480 27.21 -11.13 -19.11
N ASN A 481 28.13 -12.06 -18.86
CA ASN A 481 29.19 -12.49 -19.77
C ASN A 481 30.12 -11.38 -20.27
N LEU A 482 30.04 -10.15 -19.75
CA LEU A 482 30.94 -9.06 -20.14
C LEU A 482 32.35 -9.28 -19.56
N GLU A 483 33.38 -9.18 -20.39
CA GLU A 483 34.78 -9.46 -19.97
C GLU A 483 35.40 -8.32 -19.18
N SER A 484 35.14 -7.08 -19.58
CA SER A 484 35.64 -5.86 -18.95
C SER A 484 34.58 -4.75 -18.95
N PRO A 485 34.47 -3.94 -17.87
CA PRO A 485 33.48 -2.88 -17.81
C PRO A 485 33.79 -1.74 -18.79
N ASP A 486 35.06 -1.58 -19.18
CA ASP A 486 35.51 -0.55 -20.12
C ASP A 486 35.02 -0.80 -21.56
N GLN A 487 34.51 -2.00 -21.85
CA GLN A 487 33.93 -2.34 -23.15
C GLN A 487 32.56 -1.72 -23.38
N LEU A 488 31.97 -1.06 -22.37
CA LEU A 488 30.60 -0.57 -22.42
C LEU A 488 30.52 0.95 -22.31
N LYS A 489 29.94 1.60 -23.33
CA LYS A 489 29.48 2.99 -23.21
C LYS A 489 28.02 3.01 -22.75
N ILE A 490 27.74 3.87 -21.77
CA ILE A 490 26.44 3.96 -21.12
C ILE A 490 25.88 5.38 -21.30
N ASP A 491 24.61 5.45 -21.68
CA ASP A 491 23.83 6.68 -21.74
C ASP A 491 22.45 6.49 -21.11
N VAL A 492 21.86 7.58 -20.63
CA VAL A 492 20.45 7.61 -20.26
C VAL A 492 19.79 8.64 -21.16
N ASN A 493 18.71 8.26 -21.83
CA ASN A 493 17.99 9.12 -22.78
C ASN A 493 18.93 9.77 -23.82
N ARG A 494 19.89 8.99 -24.36
CA ARG A 494 20.90 9.43 -25.35
C ARG A 494 21.88 10.48 -24.85
N THR A 495 21.88 10.76 -23.55
CA THR A 495 22.88 11.61 -22.90
C THR A 495 23.90 10.71 -22.22
N ARG A 496 25.14 10.75 -22.72
CA ARG A 496 26.25 9.94 -22.22
C ARG A 496 26.50 10.22 -20.74
N ILE A 497 26.69 9.16 -19.96
CA ILE A 497 27.19 9.27 -18.58
C ILE A 497 28.72 9.25 -18.61
N ASP A 498 29.35 10.17 -17.89
CA ASP A 498 30.79 10.20 -17.76
C ASP A 498 31.27 8.92 -17.03
N PRO A 499 32.28 8.18 -17.56
CA PRO A 499 32.82 7.00 -16.89
C PRO A 499 33.18 7.21 -15.41
N GLU A 500 33.59 8.41 -15.00
CA GLU A 500 33.92 8.71 -13.59
C GLU A 500 32.68 8.67 -12.66
N HIS A 501 31.47 8.73 -13.22
CA HIS A 501 30.20 8.67 -12.48
C HIS A 501 29.59 7.27 -12.45
N ILE A 502 30.27 6.27 -13.01
CA ILE A 502 29.80 4.90 -13.11
C ILE A 502 30.71 4.02 -12.25
N SER A 503 30.14 3.40 -11.22
CA SER A 503 30.84 2.32 -10.51
C SER A 503 30.56 1.00 -11.22
N SER A 504 31.54 0.11 -11.25
CA SER A 504 31.36 -1.25 -11.71
C SER A 504 31.97 -2.25 -10.74
N ALA A 505 31.32 -3.40 -10.60
CA ALA A 505 31.80 -4.53 -9.81
C ALA A 505 31.46 -5.83 -10.55
N LYS A 506 32.17 -6.91 -10.27
CA LYS A 506 31.78 -8.23 -10.82
C LYS A 506 30.35 -8.58 -10.38
N SER A 507 29.56 -9.15 -11.28
CA SER A 507 28.20 -9.68 -11.02
C SER A 507 28.16 -10.58 -9.78
N GLY A 508 29.20 -11.42 -9.63
CA GLY A 508 29.52 -12.20 -8.43
C GLY A 508 28.58 -13.38 -8.18
N LEU A 509 28.82 -14.09 -7.07
CA LEU A 509 28.01 -15.25 -6.64
C LEU A 509 26.53 -14.91 -6.44
N ARG A 510 26.22 -13.63 -6.21
CA ARG A 510 24.87 -13.09 -6.00
C ARG A 510 23.93 -13.25 -7.20
N ARG A 511 24.48 -13.46 -8.41
CA ARG A 511 23.72 -13.75 -9.64
C ARG A 511 23.85 -15.20 -10.12
N GLY A 512 24.07 -16.14 -9.17
CA GLY A 512 24.27 -17.55 -9.48
C GLY A 512 25.65 -17.87 -10.04
N GLY A 513 26.61 -16.96 -9.87
CA GLY A 513 27.99 -17.13 -10.34
C GLY A 513 28.19 -16.88 -11.85
N ILE A 514 27.21 -16.32 -12.55
CA ILE A 514 27.39 -15.93 -13.95
C ILE A 514 28.40 -14.80 -14.02
N ASP A 515 29.41 -14.93 -14.87
CA ASP A 515 30.40 -13.89 -15.13
C ASP A 515 29.76 -12.61 -15.69
N GLY A 516 30.47 -11.49 -15.57
CA GLY A 516 30.00 -10.18 -16.02
C GLY A 516 30.16 -9.11 -14.96
N TYR A 517 29.43 -8.00 -15.14
CA TYR A 517 29.56 -6.80 -14.32
C TYR A 517 28.19 -6.23 -13.93
N ARG A 518 28.12 -5.77 -12.69
CA ARG A 518 27.10 -4.87 -12.16
C ARG A 518 27.60 -3.43 -12.32
N PHE A 519 26.76 -2.56 -12.83
CA PHE A 519 27.01 -1.14 -12.97
C PHE A 519 26.07 -0.36 -12.06
N GLU A 520 26.56 0.67 -11.40
CA GLU A 520 25.74 1.55 -10.55
C GLU A 520 26.01 3.02 -10.89
N ILE A 521 24.93 3.80 -10.96
CA ILE A 521 24.95 5.22 -11.30
C ILE A 521 24.06 5.95 -10.30
N SER A 522 24.62 6.97 -9.63
CA SER A 522 23.81 7.83 -8.76
C SER A 522 22.77 8.58 -9.59
N LEU A 523 21.51 8.60 -9.16
CA LEU A 523 20.45 9.32 -9.86
C LEU A 523 20.70 10.83 -9.96
N ALA A 524 21.46 11.39 -9.01
CA ALA A 524 21.86 12.80 -9.03
C ALA A 524 22.85 13.13 -10.17
N ARG A 525 23.49 12.10 -10.75
CA ARG A 525 24.41 12.18 -11.89
C ARG A 525 23.78 11.75 -13.21
N CYS A 526 22.52 11.30 -13.19
CA CYS A 526 21.77 11.02 -14.39
C CYS A 526 21.26 12.32 -15.04
N PRO A 527 21.09 12.34 -16.38
CA PRO A 527 20.34 13.37 -17.08
C PRO A 527 18.87 13.36 -16.64
N ALA A 528 18.12 14.39 -17.05
CA ALA A 528 16.70 14.49 -16.72
C ALA A 528 15.92 13.29 -17.26
N PHE A 529 15.05 12.74 -16.41
CA PHE A 529 14.11 11.69 -16.77
C PHE A 529 12.85 12.27 -17.42
N SER A 530 12.22 11.52 -18.32
CA SER A 530 11.08 11.96 -19.14
C SER A 530 9.81 11.12 -18.94
N GLY A 531 9.80 10.21 -17.96
CA GLY A 531 8.73 9.25 -17.77
C GLY A 531 8.98 7.98 -18.58
N ASN A 532 8.95 8.10 -19.91
CA ASN A 532 9.48 7.08 -20.81
C ASN A 532 10.98 7.30 -20.96
N ASN A 533 11.79 6.39 -20.45
CA ASN A 533 13.25 6.51 -20.47
C ASN A 533 13.89 5.34 -21.22
N GLU A 534 15.14 5.54 -21.65
CA GLU A 534 15.99 4.51 -22.22
C GLU A 534 17.34 4.48 -21.49
N LEU A 535 17.77 3.29 -21.07
CA LEU A 535 19.17 3.02 -20.75
C LEU A 535 19.85 2.54 -22.03
N GLY A 536 20.71 3.38 -22.59
CA GLY A 536 21.47 3.07 -23.80
C GLY A 536 22.80 2.42 -23.47
N LEU A 537 23.09 1.30 -24.11
CA LEU A 537 24.29 0.51 -23.93
C LEU A 537 24.93 0.25 -25.30
N THR A 538 26.23 0.54 -25.44
CA THR A 538 27.00 0.29 -26.67
C THR A 538 28.25 -0.51 -26.32
N LEU A 539 28.37 -1.73 -26.85
CA LEU A 539 29.57 -2.55 -26.72
C LEU A 539 30.62 -2.05 -27.74
N ILE A 540 31.75 -1.53 -27.27
CA ILE A 540 32.79 -0.91 -28.12
C ILE A 540 33.92 -1.85 -28.50
N SER A 541 33.97 -3.03 -27.90
CA SER A 541 34.89 -4.10 -28.27
C SER A 541 34.25 -5.44 -27.95
N SER A 542 34.30 -6.37 -28.91
CA SER A 542 33.83 -7.75 -28.75
C SER A 542 34.53 -8.50 -27.60
N ASN A 543 33.79 -9.44 -27.03
CA ASN A 543 34.35 -10.46 -26.14
C ASN A 543 35.29 -11.38 -26.93
N GLN A 544 36.34 -11.87 -26.27
CA GLN A 544 37.19 -12.95 -26.77
C GLN A 544 36.57 -14.34 -26.56
N ALA A 545 35.72 -14.50 -25.53
CA ALA A 545 34.98 -15.71 -25.25
C ALA A 545 33.74 -15.86 -26.15
N ASP A 546 33.36 -17.11 -26.46
CA ASP A 546 32.18 -17.44 -27.28
C ASP A 546 30.82 -17.07 -26.63
N ALA A 547 30.82 -16.55 -25.39
CA ALA A 547 29.61 -16.17 -24.67
C ALA A 547 29.16 -14.74 -25.03
N VAL A 548 27.95 -14.62 -25.59
CA VAL A 548 27.31 -13.34 -25.94
C VAL A 548 26.97 -12.55 -24.67
N PRO A 549 27.47 -11.30 -24.49
CA PRO A 549 27.03 -10.43 -23.42
C PRO A 549 25.55 -10.10 -23.51
N TYR A 550 24.87 -9.99 -22.38
CA TYR A 550 23.46 -9.60 -22.36
C TYR A 550 23.05 -8.86 -21.08
N MET A 551 22.02 -8.03 -21.19
CA MET A 551 21.37 -7.32 -20.08
C MET A 551 19.87 -7.67 -20.07
N GLU A 552 19.34 -7.99 -18.89
CA GLU A 552 17.91 -8.29 -18.72
C GLU A 552 17.31 -7.80 -17.39
N GLU A 553 18.10 -7.12 -16.55
CA GLU A 553 17.66 -6.61 -15.25
C GLU A 553 18.09 -5.15 -15.09
N LEU A 554 17.13 -4.30 -14.69
CA LEU A 554 17.35 -2.91 -14.27
C LEU A 554 16.63 -2.67 -12.95
N GLU A 555 17.31 -2.03 -12.02
CA GLU A 555 16.79 -1.54 -10.76
C GLU A 555 17.03 -0.03 -10.68
N VAL A 556 15.99 0.72 -10.34
CA VAL A 556 16.12 2.13 -9.99
C VAL A 556 15.51 2.36 -8.61
N VAL A 557 16.36 2.67 -7.63
CA VAL A 557 15.95 3.04 -6.27
C VAL A 557 15.94 4.56 -6.18
N VAL A 558 14.76 5.13 -6.03
CA VAL A 558 14.58 6.54 -5.71
C VAL A 558 14.43 6.67 -4.20
N GLU A 559 15.42 7.28 -3.58
CA GLU A 559 15.39 7.62 -2.17
C GLU A 559 14.56 8.88 -1.97
N ASN A 560 13.77 8.90 -0.91
CA ASN A 560 13.12 10.13 -0.50
C ASN A 560 14.12 10.99 0.26
N SER A 561 14.58 12.07 -0.37
CA SER A 561 15.00 13.24 0.40
C SER A 561 13.78 13.71 1.22
N PRO A 562 13.94 14.16 2.47
CA PRO A 562 12.82 14.66 3.28
C PRO A 562 12.02 15.69 2.47
N ARG A 563 10.71 15.44 2.33
CA ARG A 563 9.76 16.19 1.48
C ARG A 563 10.04 17.70 1.55
N LYS A 564 10.27 18.34 0.39
CA LYS A 564 9.81 19.73 0.18
C LYS A 564 8.32 19.64 -0.09
N ILE A 565 7.52 19.91 0.93
CA ILE A 565 6.07 20.07 0.83
C ILE A 565 5.81 21.18 -0.20
N SER A 566 5.02 20.91 -1.23
CA SER A 566 4.59 21.92 -2.20
C SER A 566 3.16 22.34 -1.90
N LYS A 567 2.99 23.63 -1.58
CA LYS A 567 1.79 24.38 -1.17
C LYS A 567 0.49 24.27 -1.99
N ALA A 568 0.37 23.39 -2.97
CA ALA A 568 -0.70 23.52 -3.97
C ALA A 568 -1.94 22.63 -3.76
N ASP A 569 -1.95 21.58 -2.93
CA ASP A 569 -3.12 20.69 -2.87
C ASP A 569 -3.31 19.79 -1.60
N ASP A 570 -2.61 20.00 -0.48
CA ASP A 570 -2.62 19.04 0.64
C ASP A 570 -3.49 19.45 1.85
N ASN A 571 -4.21 18.47 2.41
CA ASN A 571 -4.96 18.50 3.66
C ASN A 571 -4.00 18.45 4.86
N ILE A 572 -3.71 19.59 5.51
CA ILE A 572 -2.77 19.72 6.62
C ILE A 572 -3.38 19.18 7.93
N LYS A 573 -2.71 18.22 8.58
CA LYS A 573 -3.16 17.56 9.81
C LYS A 573 -2.16 17.76 10.95
N ILE A 574 -2.59 18.38 12.05
CA ILE A 574 -1.75 18.68 13.22
C ILE A 574 -2.20 17.87 14.43
N MET A 575 -1.24 17.30 15.17
CA MET A 575 -1.48 16.71 16.50
C MET A 575 -1.04 17.70 17.57
N ILE A 576 -1.87 17.92 18.59
CA ILE A 576 -1.52 18.65 19.81
C ILE A 576 -1.38 17.61 20.93
N ALA A 577 -0.24 17.58 21.60
CA ALA A 577 -0.05 16.85 22.85
C ALA A 577 0.13 17.84 24.00
N VAL A 578 -0.54 17.59 25.12
CA VAL A 578 -0.52 18.49 26.28
C VAL A 578 0.09 17.85 27.52
N ASP A 579 0.61 18.70 28.39
CA ASP A 579 1.07 18.37 29.73
C ASP A 579 0.67 19.45 30.76
N THR A 580 0.87 19.18 32.05
CA THR A 580 0.20 19.92 33.13
C THR A 580 1.06 20.99 33.79
N GLU A 581 2.38 20.91 33.72
CA GLU A 581 3.29 21.74 34.50
C GLU A 581 3.63 23.05 33.79
N GLY A 582 3.70 23.03 32.47
CA GLY A 582 4.10 24.15 31.61
C GLY A 582 3.02 25.18 31.19
N PRO A 583 1.69 24.97 31.36
CA PRO A 583 0.69 25.95 30.92
C PRO A 583 0.84 27.34 31.56
N THR A 584 0.16 28.31 30.93
CA THR A 584 -0.05 29.67 31.44
C THR A 584 -0.49 29.63 32.90
N GLY A 585 0.10 30.48 33.75
CA GLY A 585 -0.31 30.67 35.14
C GLY A 585 0.00 29.53 36.12
N VAL A 586 0.52 28.38 35.65
CA VAL A 586 0.89 27.24 36.51
C VAL A 586 2.30 27.40 37.07
N ASN A 587 2.49 27.20 38.38
CA ASN A 587 3.81 27.14 39.03
C ASN A 587 3.91 26.10 40.16
N GLU A 588 2.94 25.20 40.26
CA GLU A 588 2.92 24.08 41.20
C GLU A 588 2.40 22.80 40.50
N TYR A 589 2.76 21.63 41.03
CA TYR A 589 2.36 20.31 40.50
C TYR A 589 0.87 20.00 40.78
N TRP A 590 -0.04 20.72 40.11
CA TRP A 590 -1.46 20.73 40.47
C TRP A 590 -2.19 19.43 40.20
N ALA A 591 -1.95 18.78 39.05
CA ALA A 591 -2.63 17.54 38.66
C ALA A 591 -2.29 16.35 39.55
N ARG A 592 -1.12 16.40 40.23
CA ARG A 592 -0.61 15.31 41.06
C ARG A 592 -0.71 15.56 42.55
N ASN A 593 -0.57 16.80 43.01
CA ASN A 593 -0.41 17.11 44.44
C ASN A 593 -1.63 17.79 45.07
N LEU A 594 -2.53 18.40 44.30
CA LEU A 594 -3.77 18.95 44.86
C LEU A 594 -4.76 17.84 45.19
N LYS A 595 -5.59 18.07 46.21
CA LYS A 595 -6.63 17.14 46.63
C LYS A 595 -7.86 17.32 45.75
N ASP A 596 -8.58 16.23 45.50
CA ASP A 596 -9.87 16.26 44.81
C ASP A 596 -10.79 17.31 45.44
N GLY A 597 -11.33 18.22 44.62
CA GLY A 597 -12.21 19.32 45.04
C GLY A 597 -11.51 20.64 45.40
N ASP A 598 -10.17 20.73 45.30
CA ASP A 598 -9.48 22.02 45.44
C ASP A 598 -9.86 22.95 44.27
N PRO A 599 -10.36 24.18 44.53
CA PRO A 599 -10.77 25.11 43.48
C PRO A 599 -9.64 25.48 42.50
N LYS A 600 -8.37 25.34 42.91
CA LYS A 600 -7.23 25.56 42.03
C LYS A 600 -7.15 24.55 40.89
N ILE A 601 -7.67 23.32 41.07
CA ILE A 601 -7.67 22.31 40.01
C ILE A 601 -8.46 22.83 38.81
N GLU A 602 -9.71 23.24 39.01
CA GLU A 602 -10.55 23.75 37.93
C GLU A 602 -9.98 25.05 37.32
N TYR A 603 -9.35 25.90 38.15
CA TYR A 603 -8.64 27.08 37.66
C TYR A 603 -7.48 26.71 36.70
N TYR A 604 -6.60 25.77 37.07
CA TYR A 604 -5.49 25.35 36.23
C TYR A 604 -5.93 24.56 34.99
N ARG A 605 -6.98 23.73 35.11
CA ARG A 605 -7.60 23.05 33.96
C ARG A 605 -8.16 24.06 32.96
N SER A 606 -8.80 25.12 33.44
CA SER A 606 -9.28 26.20 32.60
C SER A 606 -8.13 26.90 31.86
N LEU A 607 -7.03 27.20 32.55
CA LEU A 607 -5.85 27.80 31.92
C LEU A 607 -5.22 26.89 30.84
N LEU A 608 -5.03 25.61 31.13
CA LEU A 608 -4.55 24.64 30.14
C LEU A 608 -5.49 24.53 28.94
N THR A 609 -6.79 24.43 29.18
CA THR A 609 -7.81 24.34 28.12
C THR A 609 -7.79 25.59 27.23
N ASN A 610 -7.57 26.78 27.81
CA ASN A 610 -7.43 28.01 27.05
C ASN A 610 -6.13 28.07 26.23
N ASP A 611 -5.00 27.58 26.75
CA ASP A 611 -3.75 27.45 25.97
C ASP A 611 -3.94 26.50 24.76
N VAL A 612 -4.69 25.40 24.97
CA VAL A 612 -5.04 24.45 23.91
C VAL A 612 -5.94 25.11 22.86
N ASN A 613 -7.01 25.79 23.27
CA ASN A 613 -7.90 26.50 22.35
C ASN A 613 -7.16 27.60 21.56
N ALA A 614 -6.27 28.35 22.20
CA ALA A 614 -5.40 29.31 21.53
C ALA A 614 -4.49 28.64 20.48
N THR A 615 -3.98 27.45 20.78
CA THR A 615 -3.17 26.66 19.85
C THR A 615 -4.00 26.17 18.66
N ILE A 616 -5.21 25.64 18.92
CA ILE A 616 -6.14 25.16 17.88
C ILE A 616 -6.50 26.30 16.92
N GLU A 617 -6.86 27.46 17.47
CA GLU A 617 -7.19 28.64 16.68
C GLU A 617 -5.99 29.08 15.82
N GLY A 618 -4.78 29.12 16.38
CA GLY A 618 -3.58 29.42 15.63
C GLY A 618 -3.31 28.40 14.51
N CYS A 619 -3.53 27.10 14.75
CA CYS A 619 -3.36 26.06 13.73
C CYS A 619 -4.28 26.29 12.52
N PHE A 620 -5.57 26.53 12.77
CA PHE A 620 -6.54 26.81 11.70
C PHE A 620 -6.22 28.12 10.96
N GLN A 621 -5.80 29.18 11.67
CA GLN A 621 -5.32 30.42 11.03
C GLN A 621 -4.03 30.22 10.22
N GLY A 622 -3.24 29.21 10.57
CA GLY A 622 -2.02 28.81 9.85
C GLY A 622 -2.30 28.00 8.58
N GLY A 623 -3.53 27.50 8.41
CA GLY A 623 -3.95 26.70 7.26
C GLY A 623 -4.15 25.21 7.55
N ALA A 624 -4.15 24.77 8.82
CA ALA A 624 -4.50 23.39 9.16
C ALA A 624 -5.94 23.06 8.74
N ASN A 625 -6.16 21.86 8.21
CA ASN A 625 -7.48 21.35 7.87
C ASN A 625 -8.06 20.49 9.00
N GLU A 626 -7.19 19.78 9.71
CA GLU A 626 -7.57 18.93 10.83
C GLU A 626 -6.61 19.14 12.00
N VAL A 627 -7.16 19.23 13.20
CA VAL A 627 -6.41 19.32 14.45
C VAL A 627 -6.89 18.23 15.39
N TYR A 628 -5.96 17.44 15.91
CA TYR A 628 -6.21 16.39 16.89
C TYR A 628 -5.61 16.80 18.22
N LEU A 629 -6.25 16.42 19.32
CA LEU A 629 -5.78 16.66 20.67
C LEU A 629 -5.60 15.34 21.41
N ARG A 630 -4.43 15.20 22.02
CA ARG A 630 -4.06 14.13 22.92
C ARG A 630 -3.67 14.72 24.29
N ASP A 631 -4.42 14.34 25.32
CA ASP A 631 -4.09 14.66 26.71
C ASP A 631 -3.15 13.59 27.26
N ASP A 632 -1.84 13.82 27.07
CA ASP A 632 -0.76 12.97 27.61
C ASP A 632 -0.34 13.41 29.04
N GLY A 633 -1.03 14.40 29.62
CA GLY A 633 -0.82 14.82 30.99
C GLY A 633 -1.33 13.79 32.01
N PHE A 634 -1.02 14.02 33.29
CA PHE A 634 -1.36 13.06 34.35
C PHE A 634 -2.87 12.69 34.37
N ARG A 635 -3.18 11.39 34.30
CA ARG A 635 -4.54 10.79 34.33
C ARG A 635 -5.47 11.14 33.15
N ASP A 636 -4.98 11.81 32.11
CA ASP A 636 -5.68 12.08 30.82
C ASP A 636 -7.07 12.73 30.99
N ARG A 637 -7.20 13.61 31.99
CA ARG A 637 -8.45 14.35 32.32
C ARG A 637 -8.16 15.80 32.67
N ASN A 638 -7.13 16.39 32.07
CA ASN A 638 -6.63 17.71 32.42
C ASN A 638 -7.38 18.80 31.66
N VAL A 639 -7.74 18.53 30.41
CA VAL A 639 -8.52 19.46 29.59
C VAL A 639 -10.02 19.38 29.94
N ILE A 640 -10.74 20.50 29.82
CA ILE A 640 -12.20 20.59 30.04
C ILE A 640 -12.90 20.37 28.69
N LEU A 641 -13.54 19.22 28.51
CA LEU A 641 -14.10 18.82 27.22
C LEU A 641 -15.21 19.75 26.72
N ASP A 642 -16.05 20.25 27.62
CA ASP A 642 -17.18 21.12 27.29
C ASP A 642 -16.73 22.52 26.82
N ASP A 643 -15.50 22.91 27.14
CA ASP A 643 -14.92 24.23 26.80
C ASP A 643 -13.94 24.16 25.62
N LEU A 644 -13.72 22.98 25.02
CA LEU A 644 -12.81 22.81 23.88
C LEU A 644 -13.41 23.32 22.57
N ASP A 645 -12.55 23.83 21.68
CA ASP A 645 -12.94 24.20 20.33
C ASP A 645 -13.59 23.01 19.60
N PRO A 646 -14.84 23.14 19.11
CA PRO A 646 -15.60 22.02 18.55
C PRO A 646 -15.01 21.45 17.26
N ARG A 647 -14.03 22.14 16.64
CA ARG A 647 -13.33 21.66 15.43
C ARG A 647 -12.24 20.63 15.75
N VAL A 648 -11.83 20.49 17.01
CA VAL A 648 -10.76 19.54 17.40
C VAL A 648 -11.28 18.11 17.50
N LYS A 649 -10.43 17.16 17.14
CA LYS A 649 -10.71 15.72 17.30
C LYS A 649 -9.94 15.15 18.48
N LEU A 650 -10.63 14.55 19.43
CA LEU A 650 -10.01 13.96 20.62
C LEU A 650 -9.47 12.56 20.33
N VAL A 651 -8.28 12.26 20.83
CA VAL A 651 -7.69 10.92 20.76
C VAL A 651 -7.70 10.27 22.15
N SER A 652 -8.36 9.11 22.24
CA SER A 652 -8.49 8.34 23.48
C SER A 652 -7.48 7.18 23.56
N GLY A 653 -7.00 6.90 24.77
CA GLY A 653 -6.02 5.85 25.06
C GLY A 653 -5.07 6.23 26.19
N HIS A 654 -4.29 5.30 26.73
CA HIS A 654 -3.41 5.52 27.90
C HIS A 654 -2.02 4.88 27.78
N ASP A 655 -1.74 4.16 26.69
CA ASP A 655 -0.63 3.20 26.70
C ASP A 655 0.69 3.79 26.17
N PHE A 656 0.64 4.84 25.32
CA PHE A 656 1.82 5.37 24.61
C PHE A 656 1.77 6.90 24.40
N LEU A 657 2.95 7.55 24.37
CA LEU A 657 3.09 8.95 23.93
C LEU A 657 2.56 9.10 22.50
N LEU A 658 1.85 10.21 22.24
CA LEU A 658 1.35 10.51 20.89
C LEU A 658 0.49 9.39 20.31
N GLN A 659 -0.26 8.66 21.15
CA GLN A 659 -1.19 7.65 20.68
C GLN A 659 -2.11 8.23 19.60
N GLY A 660 -2.28 7.48 18.50
CA GLY A 660 -3.06 7.91 17.34
C GLY A 660 -2.32 8.82 16.37
N LEU A 661 -1.06 9.18 16.64
CA LEU A 661 -0.16 9.73 15.63
C LEU A 661 0.17 8.67 14.59
N ASP A 662 0.21 9.07 13.33
CA ASP A 662 0.68 8.27 12.20
C ASP A 662 1.38 9.19 11.19
N ASN A 663 1.89 8.62 10.11
CA ASN A 663 2.58 9.38 9.06
C ASN A 663 1.65 10.25 8.19
N THR A 664 0.34 10.32 8.50
CA THR A 664 -0.60 11.25 7.84
C THR A 664 -0.60 12.63 8.48
N PHE A 665 -0.02 12.78 9.68
CA PHE A 665 0.16 14.07 10.33
C PHE A 665 1.37 14.81 9.77
N ASP A 666 1.25 16.12 9.66
CA ASP A 666 2.30 16.98 9.09
C ASP A 666 3.13 17.66 10.19
N GLY A 667 2.63 17.73 11.43
CA GLY A 667 3.38 18.24 12.57
C GLY A 667 2.73 17.96 13.92
N VAL A 668 3.56 18.00 14.95
CA VAL A 668 3.14 17.89 16.36
C VAL A 668 3.42 19.22 17.08
N ILE A 669 2.44 19.71 17.83
CA ILE A 669 2.58 20.83 18.75
C ILE A 669 2.50 20.32 20.18
N LEU A 670 3.45 20.76 20.98
CA LEU A 670 3.62 20.39 22.37
C LEU A 670 3.19 21.57 23.26
N VAL A 671 2.07 21.44 23.97
CA VAL A 671 1.46 22.52 24.74
C VAL A 671 1.59 22.27 26.24
N GLY A 672 2.07 23.26 26.97
CA GLY A 672 2.14 23.18 28.43
C GLY A 672 3.27 22.29 28.94
N LEU A 673 4.38 22.23 28.20
CA LEU A 673 5.51 21.37 28.54
C LEU A 673 6.53 22.06 29.46
N HIS A 674 7.32 21.26 30.16
CA HIS A 674 8.36 21.73 31.09
C HIS A 674 9.75 21.27 30.67
N ALA A 675 10.77 21.87 31.28
CA ALA A 675 12.15 21.49 31.04
C ALA A 675 12.52 20.19 31.78
N MET A 676 13.56 19.51 31.30
CA MET A 676 14.14 18.31 31.89
C MET A 676 14.74 18.55 33.28
N GLU A 677 14.94 17.46 34.02
CA GLU A 677 15.57 17.50 35.34
C GLU A 677 17.00 18.08 35.28
N GLY A 678 17.27 19.06 36.14
CA GLY A 678 18.57 19.74 36.20
C GLY A 678 18.69 20.97 35.29
N THR A 679 17.65 21.32 34.52
CA THR A 679 17.64 22.57 33.75
C THR A 679 17.58 23.78 34.69
N ASN A 680 18.53 24.69 34.53
CA ASN A 680 18.59 25.96 35.27
C ASN A 680 17.57 26.96 34.73
N GLN A 681 17.07 27.87 35.58
CA GLN A 681 16.10 28.92 35.18
C GLN A 681 14.84 28.34 34.51
N ALA A 682 14.33 27.24 35.04
CA ALA A 682 13.12 26.59 34.58
C ALA A 682 12.11 26.45 35.71
N VAL A 683 10.82 26.55 35.38
CA VAL A 683 9.71 26.33 36.32
C VAL A 683 9.34 24.85 36.30
N LEU A 684 9.34 24.20 37.47
CA LEU A 684 9.03 22.78 37.65
C LEU A 684 9.87 21.78 36.80
N PRO A 685 11.21 21.98 36.66
CA PRO A 685 12.02 21.09 35.82
C PRO A 685 12.09 19.70 36.42
N HIS A 686 11.75 18.69 35.61
CA HIS A 686 11.85 17.29 35.96
C HIS A 686 11.74 16.40 34.71
N THR A 687 11.90 15.09 34.87
CA THR A 687 11.65 14.12 33.79
C THR A 687 10.91 12.92 34.37
N TRP A 688 9.65 12.73 34.00
CA TRP A 688 8.66 11.76 34.45
C TRP A 688 8.29 11.81 35.95
N SER A 689 9.25 12.10 36.82
CA SER A 689 9.03 12.13 38.27
C SER A 689 10.03 13.03 38.98
N SER A 690 9.55 14.18 39.46
CA SER A 690 10.32 15.14 40.26
C SER A 690 10.84 14.56 41.58
N SER A 691 10.11 13.63 42.21
CA SER A 691 10.52 13.00 43.47
C SER A 691 11.75 12.11 43.36
N ARG A 692 12.05 11.60 42.16
CA ARG A 692 13.16 10.66 41.89
C ARG A 692 14.38 11.33 41.27
N ARG A 693 14.27 12.63 40.94
CA ARG A 693 15.33 13.45 40.29
C ARG A 693 15.95 12.71 39.11
N ARG A 694 15.11 12.26 38.17
CA ARG A 694 15.52 11.42 37.04
C ARG A 694 16.22 12.26 35.98
N GLN A 695 17.49 11.98 35.71
CA GLN A 695 18.21 12.57 34.58
C GLN A 695 18.41 11.52 33.50
N TYR A 696 18.02 11.82 32.27
CA TYR A 696 18.15 10.91 31.14
C TYR A 696 19.18 11.41 30.14
N TRP A 697 19.81 10.44 29.47
CA TRP A 697 20.56 10.67 28.25
C TRP A 697 20.09 9.68 27.19
N PHE A 698 19.85 10.18 25.97
CA PHE A 698 19.54 9.39 24.79
C PHE A 698 20.72 9.51 23.81
N ASN A 699 21.35 8.38 23.47
CA ASN A 699 22.59 8.32 22.67
C ASN A 699 23.68 9.28 23.20
N GLY A 700 23.81 9.37 24.52
CA GLY A 700 24.78 10.23 25.20
C GLY A 700 24.42 11.72 25.29
N GLN A 701 23.29 12.15 24.73
CA GLN A 701 22.81 13.54 24.83
C GLN A 701 21.80 13.69 25.96
N PRO A 702 21.88 14.74 26.82
CA PRO A 702 20.85 15.02 27.83
C PRO A 702 19.45 15.05 27.22
N ALA A 703 18.50 14.38 27.86
CA ALA A 703 17.17 14.17 27.32
C ALA A 703 16.09 14.36 28.38
N GLY A 704 15.06 15.13 28.03
CA GLY A 704 13.82 15.27 28.78
C GLY A 704 12.63 14.64 28.08
N GLU A 705 11.43 15.01 28.53
CA GLU A 705 10.18 14.57 27.92
C GLU A 705 10.03 15.11 26.50
N ILE A 706 10.47 16.34 26.24
CA ILE A 706 10.51 16.93 24.88
C ILE A 706 11.29 16.04 23.91
N ALA A 707 12.43 15.49 24.36
CA ALA A 707 13.22 14.55 23.57
C ALA A 707 12.47 13.23 23.35
N ALA A 708 11.77 12.71 24.37
CA ALA A 708 10.95 11.51 24.21
C ALA A 708 9.82 11.70 23.19
N TYR A 709 9.10 12.83 23.23
CA TYR A 709 8.10 13.20 22.22
C TYR A 709 8.70 13.32 20.83
N ALA A 710 9.86 13.98 20.70
CA ALA A 710 10.54 14.14 19.41
C ALA A 710 10.98 12.80 18.81
N VAL A 711 11.51 11.89 19.63
CA VAL A 711 11.87 10.53 19.23
C VAL A 711 10.62 9.74 18.82
N ALA A 712 9.54 9.79 19.61
CA ALA A 712 8.29 9.09 19.30
C ALA A 712 7.68 9.56 17.97
N ALA A 713 7.57 10.88 17.76
CA ALA A 713 7.03 11.46 16.53
C ALA A 713 7.88 11.12 15.30
N SER A 714 9.21 11.13 15.45
CA SER A 714 10.13 11.02 14.32
C SER A 714 10.41 9.56 13.94
N HIS A 715 10.68 8.69 14.91
CA HIS A 715 11.11 7.32 14.62
C HIS A 715 10.01 6.47 13.98
N GLN A 716 8.77 6.55 14.49
CA GLN A 716 7.67 5.74 13.99
C GLN A 716 6.94 6.37 12.81
N HIS A 717 6.90 7.71 12.76
CA HIS A 717 5.98 8.42 11.87
C HIS A 717 6.65 9.46 10.98
N SER A 718 7.94 9.77 11.20
CA SER A 718 8.66 10.84 10.49
C SER A 718 7.93 12.19 10.54
N VAL A 719 7.32 12.52 11.68
CA VAL A 719 6.58 13.77 11.89
C VAL A 719 7.40 14.73 12.76
N PRO A 720 7.60 16.00 12.35
CA PRO A 720 8.36 16.96 13.15
C PRO A 720 7.56 17.52 14.33
N ILE A 721 8.26 17.85 15.42
CA ILE A 721 7.75 18.80 16.41
C ILE A 721 7.91 20.20 15.83
N ILE A 722 6.80 20.95 15.72
CA ILE A 722 6.78 22.26 15.04
C ILE A 722 6.66 23.43 16.02
N MET A 723 6.13 23.17 17.21
CA MET A 723 6.03 24.16 18.26
C MET A 723 6.04 23.55 19.67
N VAL A 724 6.61 24.29 20.62
CA VAL A 724 6.60 23.95 22.05
C VAL A 724 6.19 25.19 22.87
N THR A 725 5.30 25.03 23.85
CA THR A 725 4.95 26.08 24.83
C THR A 725 5.38 25.71 26.24
N GLY A 726 5.84 26.69 27.02
CA GLY A 726 6.30 26.47 28.39
C GLY A 726 7.02 27.67 28.98
N CYS A 727 7.94 27.44 29.92
CA CYS A 727 8.77 28.50 30.49
C CYS A 727 9.99 28.84 29.63
N ASN A 728 10.73 29.90 29.96
CA ASN A 728 11.99 30.28 29.31
C ASN A 728 13.01 29.12 29.25
N GLY A 729 13.10 28.31 30.31
CA GLY A 729 13.93 27.10 30.33
C GLY A 729 13.44 26.03 29.33
N THR A 730 12.12 25.78 29.27
CA THR A 730 11.50 24.86 28.30
C THR A 730 11.81 25.28 26.86
N CYS A 731 11.63 26.57 26.56
CA CYS A 731 11.89 27.12 25.22
C CYS A 731 13.37 27.00 24.83
N SER A 732 14.28 27.21 25.78
CA SER A 732 15.72 27.07 25.56
C SER A 732 16.10 25.62 25.25
N GLU A 733 15.63 24.67 26.06
CA GLU A 733 15.85 23.24 25.84
C GLU A 733 15.29 22.78 24.49
N ALA A 734 14.04 23.14 24.17
CA ALA A 734 13.41 22.74 22.93
C ALA A 734 14.16 23.28 21.70
N THR A 735 14.65 24.54 21.77
CA THR A 735 15.42 25.17 20.68
C THR A 735 16.81 24.53 20.52
N GLU A 736 17.47 24.17 21.61
CA GLU A 736 18.77 23.50 21.58
C GLU A 736 18.66 22.10 20.98
N LEU A 737 17.60 21.37 21.34
CA LEU A 737 17.34 20.01 20.87
C LEU A 737 16.87 19.96 19.40
N LEU A 738 15.88 20.77 19.05
CA LEU A 738 15.15 20.68 17.76
C LEU A 738 15.59 21.73 16.74
N GLY A 739 16.46 22.65 17.15
CA GLY A 739 17.04 23.69 16.31
C GLY A 739 16.25 25.00 16.28
N ARG A 740 16.92 26.06 15.81
CA ARG A 740 16.44 27.45 15.84
C ARG A 740 15.20 27.76 14.99
N LYS A 741 14.78 26.82 14.15
CA LYS A 741 13.56 26.96 13.33
C LYS A 741 12.31 26.56 14.08
N LEU A 742 12.44 25.84 15.19
CA LEU A 742 11.32 25.51 16.06
C LEU A 742 10.64 26.79 16.56
N THR A 743 9.31 26.81 16.50
CA THR A 743 8.56 27.88 17.16
C THR A 743 8.43 27.58 18.65
N THR A 744 8.97 28.44 19.51
CA THR A 744 8.78 28.31 20.96
C THR A 744 7.96 29.47 21.50
N VAL A 745 6.98 29.19 22.36
CA VAL A 745 6.16 30.22 23.00
C VAL A 745 6.34 30.18 24.50
N GLU A 746 6.99 31.22 25.01
CA GLU A 746 7.19 31.42 26.44
C GLU A 746 5.93 32.02 27.10
N VAL A 747 5.34 31.27 28.03
CA VAL A 747 4.13 31.66 28.77
C VAL A 747 4.40 32.06 30.22
N LYS A 748 5.62 31.81 30.71
CA LYS A 748 6.13 32.20 32.03
C LYS A 748 7.66 32.17 32.04
N SER A 749 8.28 32.78 33.03
CA SER A 749 9.74 32.76 33.16
C SER A 749 10.21 32.60 34.60
N MET A 750 11.44 32.11 34.73
CA MET A 750 12.21 32.13 35.98
C MET A 750 13.52 32.89 35.75
N SER A 751 13.77 33.91 36.57
CA SER A 751 15.01 34.68 36.55
C SER A 751 16.16 33.93 37.24
N LYS A 752 17.39 34.44 37.07
CA LYS A 752 18.62 33.84 37.62
C LYS A 752 18.63 33.73 39.16
N ASP A 753 17.93 34.63 39.84
CA ASP A 753 17.75 34.63 41.30
C ASP A 753 16.58 33.75 41.78
N GLY A 754 15.87 33.10 40.84
CA GLY A 754 14.79 32.15 41.12
C GLY A 754 13.40 32.76 41.23
N ALA A 755 13.23 34.06 40.96
CA ALA A 755 11.90 34.67 40.93
C ALA A 755 11.10 34.16 39.71
N ILE A 756 9.87 33.72 39.95
CA ILE A 756 8.95 33.24 38.89
C ILE A 756 8.03 34.38 38.48
N THR A 757 8.00 34.68 37.18
CA THR A 757 7.06 35.62 36.58
C THR A 757 6.03 34.84 35.77
N LEU A 758 4.76 34.92 36.19
CA LEU A 758 3.62 34.41 35.44
C LEU A 758 3.08 35.52 34.55
N TYR A 759 2.97 35.25 33.25
CA TYR A 759 2.44 36.24 32.32
C TYR A 759 0.91 36.27 32.36
N PRO A 760 0.29 37.45 32.25
CA PRO A 760 -1.17 37.56 32.13
C PRO A 760 -1.69 36.83 30.89
N THR A 761 -2.91 36.28 30.98
CA THR A 761 -3.57 35.54 29.89
C THR A 761 -3.79 36.42 28.66
N GLU A 762 -3.99 37.73 28.85
CA GLU A 762 -4.11 38.73 27.78
C GLU A 762 -2.82 38.85 26.95
N ILE A 763 -1.69 38.35 27.47
CA ILE A 763 -0.41 38.30 26.79
C ILE A 763 -0.15 36.89 26.25
N THR A 764 -0.37 35.84 27.05
CA THR A 764 -0.01 34.47 26.65
C THR A 764 -0.89 33.93 25.54
N PHE A 765 -2.22 34.09 25.59
CA PHE A 765 -3.11 33.50 24.58
C PHE A 765 -2.86 34.07 23.18
N PRO A 766 -2.74 35.40 22.97
CA PRO A 766 -2.38 35.93 21.64
C PRO A 766 -1.01 35.47 21.15
N ARG A 767 -0.04 35.27 22.04
CA ARG A 767 1.28 34.74 21.68
C ARG A 767 1.20 33.28 21.24
N ILE A 768 0.39 32.47 21.90
CA ILE A 768 0.17 31.07 21.53
C ILE A 768 -0.53 30.98 20.16
N VAL A 769 -1.58 31.77 19.92
CA VAL A 769 -2.25 31.84 18.61
C VAL A 769 -1.25 32.23 17.52
N ALA A 770 -0.46 33.27 17.74
CA ALA A 770 0.53 33.74 16.77
C ALA A 770 1.64 32.70 16.53
N GLY A 771 2.10 32.04 17.59
CA GLY A 771 3.10 30.97 17.52
C GLY A 771 2.58 29.77 16.73
N ALA A 772 1.39 29.26 17.03
CA ALA A 772 0.83 28.09 16.35
C ALA A 772 0.55 28.39 14.87
N LYS A 773 0.05 29.59 14.56
CA LYS A 773 -0.10 30.06 13.18
C LYS A 773 1.24 30.07 12.45
N HIS A 774 2.27 30.64 13.08
CA HIS A 774 3.60 30.70 12.48
C HIS A 774 4.19 29.31 12.26
N ALA A 775 4.07 28.42 13.26
CA ALA A 775 4.57 27.04 13.20
C ALA A 775 3.95 26.27 12.03
N VAL A 776 2.62 26.35 11.85
CA VAL A 776 1.93 25.72 10.72
C VAL A 776 2.38 26.34 9.39
N GLN A 777 2.56 27.65 9.31
CA GLN A 777 3.03 28.32 8.09
C GLN A 777 4.49 27.98 7.72
N GLN A 778 5.29 27.50 8.67
CA GLN A 778 6.69 27.11 8.50
C GLN A 778 6.89 25.59 8.41
N LEU A 779 5.81 24.80 8.29
CA LEU A 779 5.87 23.33 8.19
C LEU A 779 6.90 22.83 7.17
N GLU A 780 6.99 23.47 6.00
CA GLU A 780 7.92 23.07 4.94
C GLU A 780 9.41 23.18 5.34
N GLU A 781 9.71 24.00 6.35
CA GLU A 781 11.07 24.21 6.85
C GLU A 781 11.43 23.28 8.02
N MET A 782 10.44 22.60 8.60
CA MET A 782 10.61 21.74 9.76
C MET A 782 11.05 20.34 9.32
N LYS A 783 11.96 19.75 10.11
CA LYS A 783 12.49 18.42 9.87
C LYS A 783 12.21 17.53 11.07
N PRO A 784 11.88 16.24 10.85
CA PRO A 784 11.82 15.27 11.95
C PRO A 784 13.13 15.23 12.72
N TYR A 785 13.04 14.98 14.03
CA TYR A 785 14.20 14.89 14.90
C TYR A 785 15.02 13.65 14.52
N PRO A 786 16.32 13.81 14.18
CA PRO A 786 17.16 12.67 13.80
C PRO A 786 17.45 11.82 15.04
N VAL A 787 17.04 10.55 15.00
CA VAL A 787 17.32 9.58 16.06
C VAL A 787 17.76 8.25 15.45
N GLU A 788 18.85 7.71 15.97
CA GLU A 788 19.39 6.41 15.57
C GLU A 788 18.98 5.35 16.59
N PHE A 789 18.60 4.17 16.07
CA PHE A 789 18.29 2.98 16.86
C PHE A 789 19.32 1.86 16.57
N PRO A 790 19.69 1.01 17.54
CA PRO A 790 19.23 0.98 18.93
C PRO A 790 19.51 2.26 19.72
N LEU A 791 18.53 2.69 20.52
CA LEU A 791 18.63 3.90 21.33
C LEU A 791 19.26 3.55 22.68
N HIS A 792 20.49 4.02 22.90
CA HIS A 792 21.14 3.90 24.20
C HIS A 792 20.53 4.90 25.17
N VAL A 793 19.91 4.39 26.23
CA VAL A 793 19.30 5.18 27.29
C VAL A 793 20.10 5.00 28.57
N ARG A 794 20.60 6.11 29.11
CA ARG A 794 21.13 6.17 30.47
C ARG A 794 20.19 6.97 31.35
N LEU A 795 19.82 6.40 32.49
CA LEU A 795 19.04 7.04 33.54
C LEU A 795 19.92 7.16 34.79
N GLU A 796 20.03 8.36 35.33
CA GLU A 796 20.61 8.62 36.64
C GLU A 796 19.53 9.09 37.62
N LEU A 797 19.57 8.54 38.84
CA LEU A 797 18.64 8.81 39.93
C LEU A 797 19.35 9.52 41.08
N LYS A 798 18.57 10.05 42.02
CA LYS A 798 19.06 10.82 43.16
C LYS A 798 20.20 10.15 43.94
N ASP A 799 20.05 8.88 44.28
CA ASP A 799 20.97 8.13 45.14
C ASP A 799 20.82 6.62 44.95
N LYS A 800 21.70 5.86 45.61
CA LYS A 800 21.74 4.40 45.55
C LYS A 800 20.45 3.75 46.03
N GLU A 801 19.89 4.25 47.14
CA GLU A 801 18.66 3.70 47.74
C GLU A 801 17.46 3.87 46.80
N THR A 802 17.31 5.06 46.22
CA THR A 802 16.28 5.33 45.21
C THR A 802 16.45 4.42 43.99
N THR A 803 17.69 4.16 43.57
CA THR A 803 18.00 3.28 42.44
C THR A 803 17.69 1.82 42.72
N ASP A 804 18.03 1.33 43.92
CA ASP A 804 17.71 -0.03 44.36
C ASP A 804 16.19 -0.24 44.39
N GLY A 805 15.46 0.68 45.02
CA GLY A 805 14.00 0.65 45.07
C GLY A 805 13.36 0.75 43.68
N TYR A 806 13.93 1.56 42.79
CA TYR A 806 13.42 1.71 41.43
C TYR A 806 13.64 0.44 40.58
N ILE A 807 14.80 -0.22 40.70
CA ILE A 807 15.07 -1.50 40.04
C ILE A 807 14.11 -2.58 40.54
N GLN A 808 13.83 -2.61 41.84
CA GLN A 808 12.88 -3.56 42.41
C GLN A 808 11.47 -3.33 41.86
N TRP A 809 10.97 -2.09 41.93
CA TRP A 809 9.68 -1.71 41.35
C TRP A 809 9.60 -2.08 39.86
N ARG A 810 10.66 -1.80 39.09
CA ARG A 810 10.74 -2.10 37.66
C ARG A 810 10.70 -3.60 37.37
N LYS A 811 11.35 -4.44 38.18
CA LYS A 811 11.25 -5.91 38.05
C LYS A 811 9.83 -6.42 38.28
N GLU A 812 9.13 -5.82 39.24
CA GLU A 812 7.77 -6.20 39.61
C GLU A 812 6.72 -5.72 38.60
N ASN A 813 6.90 -4.53 38.03
CA ASN A 813 5.86 -3.85 37.24
C ASN A 813 6.17 -3.78 35.73
N LYS A 814 7.45 -3.85 35.33
CA LYS A 814 7.89 -3.79 33.92
C LYS A 814 9.05 -4.76 33.63
N PRO A 815 8.83 -6.09 33.75
CA PRO A 815 9.88 -7.11 33.58
C PRO A 815 10.45 -7.18 32.16
N ALA A 816 9.80 -6.60 31.15
CA ALA A 816 10.28 -6.56 29.77
C ALA A 816 11.31 -5.45 29.49
N TRP A 817 11.37 -4.40 30.32
CA TRP A 817 12.25 -3.25 30.07
C TRP A 817 13.76 -3.62 30.15
N PRO A 818 14.59 -3.42 29.12
CA PRO A 818 15.87 -4.14 29.01
C PRO A 818 17.00 -3.62 29.91
N GLY A 819 16.79 -2.58 30.71
CA GLY A 819 17.89 -1.94 31.39
C GLY A 819 18.44 -2.65 32.62
N ARG A 820 19.71 -2.33 32.87
CA ARG A 820 20.60 -2.94 33.86
C ARG A 820 21.29 -1.87 34.69
N ARG A 821 21.70 -2.23 35.91
CA ARG A 821 22.48 -1.36 36.81
C ARG A 821 23.81 -0.98 36.14
N ALA A 822 24.16 0.30 36.18
CA ALA A 822 25.36 0.87 35.57
C ALA A 822 26.08 1.86 36.51
N GLY A 823 26.19 1.53 37.80
CA GLY A 823 26.80 2.38 38.83
C GLY A 823 25.92 2.50 40.07
N ASP A 824 26.31 3.28 41.07
CA ASP A 824 25.53 3.39 42.32
C ASP A 824 24.16 4.02 42.11
N ASN A 825 24.04 5.00 41.23
CA ASN A 825 22.81 5.73 40.96
C ASN A 825 22.34 5.68 39.50
N ALA A 826 22.93 4.81 38.67
CA ALA A 826 22.69 4.80 37.22
C ALA A 826 22.16 3.46 36.70
N ILE A 827 21.34 3.53 35.66
CA ILE A 827 20.73 2.42 34.93
C ILE A 827 20.90 2.68 33.44
N GLU A 828 21.31 1.67 32.67
CA GLU A 828 21.46 1.78 31.22
C GLU A 828 20.63 0.72 30.49
N ALA A 829 20.13 1.06 29.30
CA ALA A 829 19.34 0.19 28.44
C ALA A 829 19.62 0.46 26.96
N GLU A 830 19.54 -0.58 26.14
CA GLU A 830 19.46 -0.47 24.68
C GLU A 830 18.01 -0.70 24.27
N LEU A 831 17.34 0.32 23.72
CA LEU A 831 15.97 0.21 23.26
C LEU A 831 15.93 0.00 21.75
N LEU A 832 15.22 -1.03 21.29
CA LEU A 832 15.05 -1.31 19.85
C LEU A 832 13.88 -0.55 19.23
N ASP A 833 12.98 -0.04 20.06
CA ASP A 833 11.79 0.71 19.68
C ASP A 833 11.43 1.73 20.77
N ILE A 834 10.33 2.46 20.54
CA ILE A 834 9.84 3.48 21.47
C ILE A 834 8.96 2.93 22.60
N LEU A 835 8.60 1.63 22.59
CA LEU A 835 7.67 1.02 23.55
C LEU A 835 8.15 1.20 25.00
N HIS A 836 9.46 1.29 25.17
CA HIS A 836 10.16 1.32 26.44
C HIS A 836 10.79 2.68 26.77
N LEU A 837 10.49 3.73 26.01
CA LEU A 837 10.96 5.11 26.28
C LEU A 837 10.41 5.63 27.60
N ILE A 838 9.19 5.25 27.97
CA ILE A 838 8.61 5.53 29.29
C ILE A 838 8.85 4.35 30.23
N LEU A 839 9.58 4.66 31.29
CA LEU A 839 10.10 3.71 32.28
C LEU A 839 9.28 3.68 33.57
#